data_AF-A0AAW1ZRB6-F1
#
_entry.id   AF-A0AAW1ZRB6-F1
#
_cell.length_a   1.000
_cell.length_b   1.000
_cell.length_c   1.000
_cell.angle_alpha   90.00
_cell.angle_beta   90.00
_cell.angle_gamma   90.00
#
_symmetry.space_group_name_H-M   'P 1'
#
loop_
_entity.id
_entity.type
_entity.pdbx_description
1 polymer ?
#
loop_
_entity_poly.entity_id
_entity_poly.type
_entity_poly.pdbx_seq_one_letter_code
_entity_poly.pdbx_strand_id
1 'polypeptide(L)'
;MGKGFRGIIVDHPDFDAGSDAEALYNAMKGIGSDKDAILDLITSRSNAQRQEIRSAYKSQYGKDLIDDLKYELTGKFERLIVGLMRPPAYHDAKEIKDAIKGAGTDEKCLIEILASRTNEQIHNLVAAYKDAYGRDLEEDVIGDTSGHFKKMLVVLLQGTREEDDVVSEDLVEQDAQDLYDAGEAQWGTDEAKFIMLLGNRSVTHLQLVFDEYQKIAEKSIEDSIKSELSGDFERLMLAVVQCIRSKPMFFARRLYKSMKGLGTADNTLIRIMVSRAEIDMLDIRECFRLRYEKSLYNMIQDDTSGEYKRTLLRLCGGDDDMAGEFFPEAAQIAYKMWEISATTKIQLRGTVRPYQNFDPASDAQALRKAMKGFGTDEDTIIDIVANRSNEQRQEIRQTFKSLLGRDLMADLKSELSKNLQRLILGLMMTPAEFDAKMMKKAMEGAGTDEHALIEILVTRGNQEIQEMCSAYQSAFKKSLEDAIESDTSGHFKRILIALAQGAREDGPVDMARALEDAQELAEACNADSGDMEDKFMSILCTRSFPHLRKVFQEFVRCSNKDIEQIIKKEMSGDVKNAMFAIVRSVKNQPSYFADRLYKAMKGLGTDDRALIRIMVSRSEIDLFNIRKEFKDTHEASLHEFIQGDTSGDYRKTLLILCGGED
;
A
#
# COMPACT_ATOMS: atom_id res chain seq x y z
N MET A 1 -19.81 -10.28 21.14
CA MET A 1 -19.86 -11.68 20.64
C MET A 1 -18.43 -12.18 20.62
N GLY A 2 -18.14 -13.31 21.26
CA GLY A 2 -16.77 -13.86 21.29
C GLY A 2 -16.33 -14.18 19.88
N LYS A 3 -15.17 -13.65 19.45
CA LYS A 3 -14.60 -13.95 18.14
C LYS A 3 -14.42 -15.46 18.02
N GLY A 4 -15.00 -16.07 16.99
CA GLY A 4 -14.75 -17.48 16.65
C GLY A 4 -13.29 -17.69 16.26
N PHE A 5 -12.88 -18.95 16.07
CA PHE A 5 -11.55 -19.30 15.56
C PHE A 5 -11.34 -18.71 14.15
N ARG A 6 -10.22 -18.01 13.92
CA ARG A 6 -9.88 -17.31 12.66
C ARG A 6 -8.62 -17.83 11.97
N GLY A 7 -8.14 -19.00 12.39
CA GLY A 7 -7.09 -19.73 11.69
C GLY A 7 -7.62 -20.53 10.49
N ILE A 8 -6.71 -20.98 9.63
CA ILE A 8 -6.98 -21.88 8.49
C ILE A 8 -6.92 -23.34 8.92
N ILE A 9 -5.94 -23.69 9.77
CA ILE A 9 -5.77 -25.07 10.22
C ILE A 9 -6.55 -25.27 11.51
N VAL A 10 -7.43 -26.26 11.51
CA VAL A 10 -8.22 -26.69 12.68
C VAL A 10 -7.84 -28.11 13.07
N ASP A 11 -8.32 -28.57 14.23
CA ASP A 11 -8.21 -29.97 14.61
C ASP A 11 -8.87 -30.86 13.55
N HIS A 12 -8.12 -31.84 13.06
CA HIS A 12 -8.64 -32.83 12.14
C HIS A 12 -9.65 -33.74 12.85
N PRO A 13 -10.84 -33.97 12.27
CA PRO A 13 -11.82 -34.87 12.85
C PRO A 13 -11.32 -36.32 12.82
N ASP A 14 -11.73 -37.14 13.79
CA ASP A 14 -11.37 -38.57 13.85
C ASP A 14 -9.84 -38.83 13.81
N PHE A 15 -9.05 -37.92 14.40
CA PHE A 15 -7.60 -37.98 14.43
C PHE A 15 -7.08 -39.19 15.25
N ASP A 16 -6.10 -39.90 14.68
CA ASP A 16 -5.32 -40.94 15.35
C ASP A 16 -3.82 -40.71 15.14
N ALA A 17 -3.14 -40.28 16.21
CA ALA A 17 -1.71 -39.97 16.17
C ALA A 17 -0.85 -41.16 15.74
N GLY A 18 -1.28 -42.39 16.06
CA GLY A 18 -0.55 -43.60 15.73
C GLY A 18 -0.52 -43.89 14.23
N SER A 19 -1.67 -43.78 13.57
CA SER A 19 -1.83 -43.97 12.13
C SER A 19 -1.10 -42.88 11.34
N ASP A 20 -1.17 -41.63 11.81
CA ASP A 20 -0.46 -40.53 11.17
C ASP A 20 1.07 -40.66 11.33
N ALA A 21 1.55 -41.13 12.49
CA ALA A 21 2.97 -41.43 12.69
C ALA A 21 3.45 -42.54 11.73
N GLU A 22 2.64 -43.58 11.53
CA GLU A 22 2.93 -44.64 10.56
C GLU A 22 2.90 -44.13 9.12
N ALA A 23 1.94 -43.27 8.77
CA ALA A 23 1.86 -42.66 7.45
C ALA A 23 3.12 -41.82 7.14
N LEU A 24 3.57 -41.00 8.10
CA LEU A 24 4.82 -40.23 7.95
C LEU A 24 6.05 -41.14 7.87
N TYR A 25 6.12 -42.21 8.67
CA TYR A 25 7.23 -43.17 8.61
C TYR A 25 7.31 -43.83 7.22
N ASN A 26 6.17 -44.26 6.68
CA ASN A 26 6.10 -44.88 5.37
C ASN A 26 6.40 -43.89 4.24
N ALA A 27 5.97 -42.63 4.36
CA ALA A 27 6.29 -41.57 3.41
C ALA A 27 7.80 -41.27 3.33
N MET A 28 8.55 -41.52 4.41
CA MET A 28 10.00 -41.34 4.49
C MET A 28 10.80 -42.64 4.25
N LYS A 29 10.13 -43.74 3.89
CA LYS A 29 10.79 -45.05 3.75
C LYS A 29 11.23 -45.29 2.31
N GLY A 30 12.52 -45.53 2.10
CA GLY A 30 13.06 -45.95 0.81
C GLY A 30 14.10 -44.97 0.27
N ILE A 31 14.23 -44.89 -1.05
CA ILE A 31 15.09 -43.89 -1.69
C ILE A 31 14.26 -42.63 -1.93
N GLY A 32 14.56 -41.57 -1.19
CA GLY A 32 13.78 -40.33 -1.18
C GLY A 32 12.50 -40.44 -0.34
N SER A 33 11.69 -39.39 -0.38
CA SER A 33 10.46 -39.27 0.41
C SER A 33 9.25 -38.88 -0.43
N ASP A 34 8.07 -39.37 -0.07
CA ASP A 34 6.78 -38.88 -0.57
C ASP A 34 6.46 -37.53 0.08
N LYS A 35 6.94 -36.46 -0.54
CA LYS A 35 6.76 -35.09 -0.06
C LYS A 35 5.28 -34.68 -0.06
N ASP A 36 4.47 -35.24 -0.95
CA ASP A 36 3.05 -34.93 -1.06
C ASP A 36 2.27 -35.52 0.10
N ALA A 37 2.54 -36.77 0.46
CA ALA A 37 1.98 -37.37 1.66
C ALA A 37 2.39 -36.60 2.93
N ILE A 38 3.67 -36.21 3.04
CA ILE A 38 4.18 -35.44 4.19
C ILE A 38 3.48 -34.08 4.29
N LEU A 39 3.40 -33.33 3.17
CA LEU A 39 2.83 -31.98 3.18
C LEU A 39 1.31 -32.02 3.43
N ASP A 40 0.58 -32.95 2.80
CA ASP A 40 -0.87 -33.04 2.96
C ASP A 40 -1.25 -33.44 4.38
N LEU A 41 -0.52 -34.38 5.01
CA LEU A 41 -0.76 -34.76 6.40
C LEU A 41 -0.43 -33.60 7.34
N ILE A 42 0.79 -33.05 7.28
CA ILE A 42 1.22 -32.02 8.25
C ILE A 42 0.36 -30.76 8.15
N THR A 43 -0.01 -30.33 6.94
CA THR A 43 -0.83 -29.12 6.75
C THR A 43 -2.33 -29.32 7.05
N SER A 44 -2.78 -30.55 7.32
CA SER A 44 -4.16 -30.85 7.69
C SER A 44 -4.33 -31.29 9.15
N ARG A 45 -3.30 -31.10 9.98
CA ARG A 45 -3.34 -31.35 11.44
C ARG A 45 -3.01 -30.06 12.17
N SER A 46 -3.71 -29.77 13.27
CA SER A 46 -3.36 -28.65 14.15
C SER A 46 -2.00 -28.88 14.80
N ASN A 47 -1.37 -27.83 15.31
CA ASN A 47 -0.08 -27.97 15.98
C ASN A 47 -0.15 -28.92 17.19
N ALA A 48 -1.26 -28.89 17.94
CA ALA A 48 -1.52 -29.81 19.04
C ALA A 48 -1.48 -31.28 18.57
N GLN A 49 -2.22 -31.60 17.50
CA GLN A 49 -2.20 -32.93 16.89
C GLN A 49 -0.81 -33.30 16.36
N ARG A 50 -0.05 -32.36 15.78
CA ARG A 50 1.35 -32.60 15.36
C ARG A 50 2.26 -32.98 16.54
N GLN A 51 2.04 -32.44 17.74
CA GLN A 51 2.79 -32.84 18.94
C GLN A 51 2.44 -34.27 19.38
N GLU A 52 1.17 -34.66 19.25
CA GLU A 52 0.73 -36.04 19.51
C GLU A 52 1.34 -37.02 18.50
N ILE A 53 1.35 -36.68 17.21
CA ILE A 53 2.01 -37.45 16.15
C ILE A 53 3.50 -37.64 16.48
N ARG A 54 4.19 -36.58 16.89
CA ARG A 54 5.61 -36.65 17.25
C ARG A 54 5.85 -37.61 18.42
N SER A 55 4.96 -37.60 19.41
CA SER A 55 5.02 -38.50 20.58
C SER A 55 4.74 -39.96 20.19
N ALA A 56 3.75 -40.19 19.32
CA ALA A 56 3.43 -41.52 18.78
C ALA A 56 4.58 -42.07 17.93
N TYR A 57 5.16 -41.25 17.04
CA TYR A 57 6.31 -41.61 16.20
C TYR A 57 7.52 -42.04 17.05
N LYS A 58 7.81 -41.28 18.12
CA LYS A 58 8.88 -41.62 19.07
C LYS A 58 8.62 -42.95 19.77
N SER A 59 7.37 -43.21 20.15
CA SER A 59 6.98 -44.43 20.87
C SER A 59 7.00 -45.67 19.97
N GLN A 60 6.54 -45.56 18.72
CA GLN A 60 6.46 -46.68 17.78
C GLN A 60 7.81 -47.03 17.15
N TYR A 61 8.62 -46.02 16.81
CA TYR A 61 9.85 -46.21 16.02
C TYR A 61 11.14 -45.91 16.80
N GLY A 62 11.05 -45.31 17.99
CA GLY A 62 12.22 -44.91 18.78
C GLY A 62 12.99 -43.72 18.21
N LYS A 63 12.53 -43.11 17.12
CA LYS A 63 13.18 -42.02 16.38
C LYS A 63 12.55 -40.66 16.67
N ASP A 64 13.28 -39.58 16.44
CA ASP A 64 12.72 -38.23 16.48
C ASP A 64 12.22 -37.84 15.09
N LEU A 65 10.92 -37.55 14.99
CA LEU A 65 10.26 -37.22 13.71
C LEU A 65 10.84 -35.96 13.06
N ILE A 66 11.25 -34.95 13.84
CA ILE A 66 11.83 -33.73 13.28
C ILE A 66 13.20 -34.02 12.67
N ASP A 67 14.01 -34.85 13.31
CA ASP A 67 15.33 -35.21 12.78
C ASP A 67 15.22 -36.06 11.51
N ASP A 68 14.28 -37.01 11.46
CA ASP A 68 14.00 -37.76 10.23
C ASP A 68 13.48 -36.84 9.10
N LEU A 69 12.60 -35.88 9.41
CA LEU A 69 12.14 -34.89 8.43
C LEU A 69 13.27 -33.98 7.91
N LYS A 70 14.21 -33.57 8.76
CA LYS A 70 15.39 -32.79 8.32
C LYS A 70 16.35 -33.61 7.46
N TYR A 71 16.39 -34.92 7.66
CA TYR A 71 17.22 -35.81 6.85
C TYR A 71 16.63 -36.01 5.45
N GLU A 72 15.31 -36.20 5.35
CA GLU A 72 14.62 -36.46 4.09
C GLU A 72 14.30 -35.20 3.28
N LEU A 73 14.08 -34.07 3.93
CA LEU A 73 13.72 -32.81 3.29
C LEU A 73 14.93 -31.88 3.21
N THR A 74 14.91 -30.95 2.25
CA THR A 74 15.94 -29.91 2.16
C THR A 74 15.36 -28.53 1.82
N GLY A 75 16.12 -27.49 2.15
CA GLY A 75 15.88 -26.12 1.71
C GLY A 75 14.63 -25.47 2.32
N LYS A 76 13.92 -24.66 1.53
CA LYS A 76 12.76 -23.89 1.99
C LYS A 76 11.60 -24.78 2.45
N PHE A 77 11.40 -25.90 1.76
CA PHE A 77 10.37 -26.88 2.11
C PHE A 77 10.67 -27.56 3.46
N GLU A 78 11.92 -27.96 3.70
CA GLU A 78 12.36 -28.48 5.01
C GLU A 78 12.11 -27.46 6.12
N ARG A 79 12.57 -26.22 5.94
CA ARG A 79 12.40 -25.16 6.95
C ARG A 79 10.92 -24.96 7.31
N LEU A 80 10.06 -24.94 6.30
CA LEU A 80 8.61 -24.76 6.47
C LEU A 80 7.97 -25.94 7.21
N ILE A 81 8.21 -27.18 6.77
CA ILE A 81 7.66 -28.39 7.41
C ILE A 81 8.16 -28.52 8.84
N VAL A 82 9.46 -28.35 9.08
CA VAL A 82 10.04 -28.43 10.42
C VAL A 82 9.55 -27.28 11.31
N GLY A 83 9.28 -26.11 10.73
CA GLY A 83 8.60 -24.99 11.42
C GLY A 83 7.22 -25.38 11.94
N LEU A 84 6.39 -25.99 11.08
CA LEU A 84 5.03 -26.45 11.42
C LEU A 84 4.99 -27.51 12.53
N MET A 85 6.06 -28.30 12.68
CA MET A 85 6.16 -29.35 13.69
C MET A 85 6.56 -28.85 15.08
N ARG A 86 7.10 -27.62 15.22
CA ARG A 86 7.49 -27.08 16.53
C ARG A 86 6.27 -26.51 17.26
N PRO A 87 6.18 -26.64 18.59
CA PRO A 87 5.23 -25.85 19.37
C PRO A 87 5.42 -24.34 19.11
N PRO A 88 4.36 -23.50 19.14
CA PRO A 88 4.45 -22.09 18.75
C PRO A 88 5.56 -21.31 19.46
N ALA A 89 5.68 -21.47 20.78
CA ALA A 89 6.72 -20.80 21.58
C ALA A 89 8.15 -21.23 21.20
N TYR A 90 8.35 -22.52 20.89
CA TYR A 90 9.65 -23.03 20.44
C TYR A 90 9.98 -22.60 19.00
N HIS A 91 8.97 -22.40 18.17
CA HIS A 91 9.17 -21.80 16.85
C HIS A 91 9.65 -20.35 16.98
N ASP A 92 8.98 -19.53 17.79
CA ASP A 92 9.40 -18.14 18.02
C ASP A 92 10.80 -18.07 18.63
N ALA A 93 11.09 -18.91 19.64
CA ALA A 93 12.42 -19.01 20.23
C ALA A 93 13.50 -19.38 19.19
N LYS A 94 13.18 -20.25 18.23
CA LYS A 94 14.10 -20.60 17.12
C LYS A 94 14.31 -19.44 16.15
N GLU A 95 13.26 -18.70 15.81
CA GLU A 95 13.35 -17.54 14.92
C GLU A 95 14.15 -16.40 15.55
N ILE A 96 13.96 -16.12 16.84
CA ILE A 96 14.80 -15.15 17.57
C ILE A 96 16.23 -15.67 17.69
N LYS A 97 16.41 -16.97 17.98
CA LYS A 97 17.77 -17.53 18.07
C LYS A 97 18.54 -17.36 16.77
N ASP A 98 17.89 -17.59 15.63
CA ASP A 98 18.50 -17.36 14.32
C ASP A 98 18.75 -15.87 14.07
N ALA A 99 17.85 -15.00 14.51
CA ALA A 99 17.96 -13.55 14.33
C ALA A 99 19.17 -12.94 15.05
N ILE A 100 19.58 -13.50 16.20
CA ILE A 100 20.71 -12.98 16.99
C ILE A 100 21.96 -13.88 16.91
N LYS A 101 21.93 -14.91 16.06
CA LYS A 101 23.07 -15.82 15.89
C LYS A 101 23.90 -15.40 14.68
N GLY A 102 25.12 -14.94 14.93
CA GLY A 102 26.13 -14.71 13.90
C GLY A 102 26.85 -13.40 14.09
N ALA A 103 27.47 -12.89 13.03
CA ALA A 103 28.17 -11.60 13.04
C ALA A 103 27.23 -10.39 12.80
N GLY A 104 25.93 -10.63 12.67
CA GLY A 104 24.91 -9.60 12.49
C GLY A 104 23.57 -10.05 13.06
N THR A 105 22.62 -9.12 13.10
CA THR A 105 21.30 -9.29 13.71
C THR A 105 20.22 -9.14 12.64
N ASP A 106 19.15 -9.93 12.70
CA ASP A 106 17.94 -9.72 11.90
C ASP A 106 16.94 -8.89 12.73
N GLU A 107 17.10 -7.57 12.71
CA GLU A 107 16.24 -6.65 13.45
C GLU A 107 14.78 -6.75 12.98
N LYS A 108 14.56 -7.07 11.69
CA LYS A 108 13.20 -7.23 11.13
C LYS A 108 12.47 -8.41 11.78
N CYS A 109 13.16 -9.50 12.07
CA CYS A 109 12.62 -10.65 12.81
C CYS A 109 12.30 -10.27 14.26
N LEU A 110 13.24 -9.62 14.96
CA LEU A 110 13.04 -9.16 16.35
C LEU A 110 11.83 -8.23 16.47
N ILE A 111 11.75 -7.23 15.59
CA ILE A 111 10.65 -6.27 15.53
C ILE A 111 9.31 -6.98 15.32
N GLU A 112 9.23 -7.88 14.34
CA GLU A 112 7.99 -8.57 14.00
C GLU A 112 7.46 -9.41 15.16
N ILE A 113 8.33 -10.18 15.83
CA ILE A 113 7.91 -11.04 16.94
C ILE A 113 7.56 -10.16 18.14
N LEU A 114 8.48 -9.34 18.63
CA LEU A 114 8.30 -8.63 19.91
C LEU A 114 7.23 -7.55 19.85
N ALA A 115 6.97 -6.93 18.70
CA ALA A 115 5.88 -5.95 18.57
C ALA A 115 4.48 -6.61 18.46
N SER A 116 4.38 -7.90 18.13
CA SER A 116 3.10 -8.55 17.80
C SER A 116 2.61 -9.57 18.83
N ARG A 117 3.50 -10.17 19.62
CA ARG A 117 3.13 -11.17 20.63
C ARG A 117 2.37 -10.55 21.80
N THR A 118 1.44 -11.31 22.38
CA THR A 118 0.75 -10.95 23.62
C THR A 118 1.63 -11.20 24.84
N ASN A 119 1.22 -10.70 26.01
CA ASN A 119 1.88 -10.98 27.30
C ASN A 119 2.15 -12.49 27.49
N GLU A 120 1.11 -13.32 27.35
CA GLU A 120 1.21 -14.79 27.46
C GLU A 120 2.18 -15.39 26.43
N GLN A 121 2.11 -14.95 25.17
CA GLN A 121 3.00 -15.45 24.12
C GLN A 121 4.47 -15.10 24.41
N ILE A 122 4.73 -13.90 24.94
CA ILE A 122 6.08 -13.47 25.36
C ILE A 122 6.59 -14.34 26.51
N HIS A 123 5.79 -14.58 27.55
CA HIS A 123 6.21 -15.43 28.67
C HIS A 123 6.51 -16.87 28.23
N ASN A 124 5.66 -17.44 27.37
CA ASN A 124 5.87 -18.76 26.80
C ASN A 124 7.12 -18.83 25.93
N LEU A 125 7.39 -17.78 25.15
CA LEU A 125 8.58 -17.65 24.31
C LEU A 125 9.85 -17.60 25.17
N VAL A 126 9.89 -16.76 26.22
CA VAL A 126 11.04 -16.66 27.14
C VAL A 126 11.32 -18.01 27.80
N ALA A 127 10.27 -18.69 28.27
CA ALA A 127 10.39 -20.02 28.86
C ALA A 127 10.93 -21.06 27.85
N ALA A 128 10.40 -21.08 26.63
CA ALA A 128 10.84 -22.00 25.58
C ALA A 128 12.28 -21.73 25.13
N TYR A 129 12.71 -20.47 25.07
CA TYR A 129 14.09 -20.11 24.74
C TYR A 129 15.07 -20.61 25.81
N LYS A 130 14.72 -20.42 27.09
CA LYS A 130 15.51 -20.91 28.21
C LYS A 130 15.61 -22.43 28.22
N ASP A 131 14.50 -23.13 27.99
CA ASP A 131 14.50 -24.60 27.89
C ASP A 131 15.34 -25.10 26.72
N ALA A 132 15.12 -24.57 25.51
CA ALA A 132 15.75 -25.05 24.29
C ALA A 132 17.27 -24.77 24.22
N TYR A 133 17.75 -23.67 24.82
CA TYR A 133 19.12 -23.21 24.65
C TYR A 133 19.91 -23.04 25.95
N GLY A 134 19.27 -23.14 27.12
CA GLY A 134 19.92 -22.92 28.41
C GLY A 134 20.46 -21.50 28.59
N ARG A 135 19.87 -20.52 27.89
CA ARG A 135 20.29 -19.11 27.88
C ARG A 135 19.13 -18.20 28.27
N ASP A 136 19.47 -17.03 28.80
CA ASP A 136 18.49 -15.98 29.04
C ASP A 136 18.25 -15.19 27.74
N LEU A 137 16.98 -15.06 27.36
CA LEU A 137 16.64 -14.38 26.12
C LEU A 137 16.86 -12.87 26.21
N GLU A 138 16.54 -12.27 27.34
CA GLU A 138 16.68 -10.83 27.53
C GLU A 138 18.17 -10.44 27.49
N GLU A 139 19.03 -11.20 28.17
CA GLU A 139 20.49 -11.00 28.11
C GLU A 139 21.02 -11.12 26.68
N ASP A 140 20.57 -12.13 25.93
CA ASP A 140 20.97 -12.33 24.53
C ASP A 140 20.51 -11.17 23.64
N VAL A 141 19.28 -10.68 23.79
CA VAL A 141 18.77 -9.50 23.06
C VAL A 141 19.50 -8.22 23.47
N ILE A 142 19.82 -8.04 24.75
CA ILE A 142 20.60 -6.91 25.25
C ILE A 142 22.01 -6.89 24.65
N GLY A 143 22.62 -8.07 24.47
CA GLY A 143 23.95 -8.23 23.90
C GLY A 143 24.04 -7.90 22.41
N ASP A 144 22.97 -8.16 21.66
CA ASP A 144 22.90 -7.96 20.20
C ASP A 144 22.28 -6.61 19.78
N THR A 145 21.74 -5.82 20.73
CA THR A 145 21.03 -4.58 20.40
C THR A 145 21.54 -3.37 21.19
N SER A 146 21.24 -2.16 20.73
CA SER A 146 21.72 -0.92 21.37
C SER A 146 20.67 0.20 21.37
N GLY A 147 20.99 1.29 22.09
CA GLY A 147 20.18 2.52 22.10
C GLY A 147 18.73 2.34 22.56
N HIS A 148 17.84 3.15 21.99
CA HIS A 148 16.40 3.12 22.27
C HIS A 148 15.71 1.89 21.67
N PHE A 149 16.24 1.35 20.58
CA PHE A 149 15.81 0.08 20.01
C PHE A 149 15.88 -1.05 21.06
N LYS A 150 17.04 -1.23 21.71
CA LYS A 150 17.19 -2.17 22.82
C LYS A 150 16.19 -1.92 23.95
N LYS A 151 16.06 -0.67 24.40
CA LYS A 151 15.17 -0.33 25.53
C LYS A 151 13.73 -0.75 25.26
N MET A 152 13.22 -0.47 24.07
CA MET A 152 11.85 -0.85 23.70
C MET A 152 11.70 -2.36 23.57
N LEU A 153 12.69 -3.07 23.00
CA LEU A 153 12.66 -4.54 22.95
C LEU A 153 12.60 -5.16 24.34
N VAL A 154 13.37 -4.65 25.30
CA VAL A 154 13.35 -5.11 26.70
C VAL A 154 11.99 -4.87 27.35
N VAL A 155 11.37 -3.70 27.12
CA VAL A 155 10.01 -3.41 27.61
C VAL A 155 8.99 -4.41 27.05
N LEU A 156 9.03 -4.68 25.75
CA LEU A 156 8.14 -5.65 25.11
C LEU A 156 8.38 -7.08 25.61
N LEU A 157 9.64 -7.45 25.90
CA LEU A 157 10.02 -8.75 26.45
C LEU A 157 9.54 -8.99 27.89
N GLN A 158 9.20 -7.95 28.64
CA GLN A 158 8.61 -8.15 29.97
C GLN A 158 7.24 -8.84 29.87
N GLY A 159 6.50 -8.61 28.78
CA GLY A 159 5.14 -9.15 28.62
C GLY A 159 4.21 -8.68 29.73
N THR A 160 4.31 -7.41 30.13
CA THR A 160 3.52 -6.80 31.21
C THR A 160 2.72 -5.60 30.74
N ARG A 161 2.26 -5.60 29.48
CA ARG A 161 1.32 -4.57 29.01
C ARG A 161 0.04 -4.65 29.86
N GLU A 162 -0.52 -3.50 30.22
CA GLU A 162 -1.82 -3.39 30.89
C GLU A 162 -2.88 -4.16 30.07
N GLU A 163 -3.69 -4.97 30.75
CA GLU A 163 -4.79 -5.72 30.11
C GLU A 163 -5.95 -4.77 29.77
N ASP A 164 -6.74 -5.11 28.75
CA ASP A 164 -7.87 -4.28 28.34
C ASP A 164 -8.96 -4.24 29.42
N ASP A 165 -9.34 -3.03 29.85
CA ASP A 165 -10.38 -2.76 30.83
C ASP A 165 -11.27 -1.55 30.44
N VAL A 166 -11.99 -0.98 31.41
CA VAL A 166 -12.81 0.22 31.17
C VAL A 166 -11.89 1.42 30.96
N VAL A 167 -11.84 1.91 29.72
CA VAL A 167 -10.97 3.04 29.35
C VAL A 167 -11.44 4.34 30.01
N SER A 168 -10.49 5.08 30.59
CA SER A 168 -10.69 6.43 31.12
C SER A 168 -10.48 7.47 30.01
N GLU A 169 -11.53 8.21 29.66
CA GLU A 169 -11.45 9.28 28.65
C GLU A 169 -10.42 10.36 29.05
N ASP A 170 -10.41 10.78 30.32
CA ASP A 170 -9.43 11.74 30.84
C ASP A 170 -7.98 11.27 30.63
N LEU A 171 -7.69 9.98 30.86
CA LEU A 171 -6.36 9.42 30.64
C LEU A 171 -6.01 9.30 29.15
N VAL A 172 -7.00 9.05 28.29
CA VAL A 172 -6.82 9.04 26.83
C VAL A 172 -6.41 10.42 26.34
N GLU A 173 -7.13 11.47 26.74
CA GLU A 173 -6.79 12.85 26.41
C GLU A 173 -5.41 13.24 26.96
N GLN A 174 -5.12 12.85 28.20
CA GLN A 174 -3.82 13.11 28.82
C GLN A 174 -2.67 12.42 28.05
N ASP A 175 -2.77 11.12 27.78
CA ASP A 175 -1.71 10.39 27.08
C ASP A 175 -1.54 10.86 25.63
N ALA A 176 -2.63 11.29 24.96
CA ALA A 176 -2.56 11.89 23.63
C ALA A 176 -1.81 13.23 23.65
N GLN A 177 -2.09 14.08 24.65
CA GLN A 177 -1.37 15.33 24.85
C GLN A 177 0.11 15.08 25.23
N ASP A 178 0.39 14.13 26.12
CA ASP A 178 1.75 13.75 26.51
C ASP A 178 2.57 13.27 25.30
N LEU A 179 1.98 12.50 24.37
CA LEU A 179 2.65 12.10 23.13
C LEU A 179 2.91 13.28 22.19
N TYR A 180 1.96 14.22 22.08
CA TYR A 180 2.12 15.41 21.25
C TYR A 180 3.24 16.31 21.79
N ASP A 181 3.22 16.57 23.09
CA ASP A 181 4.23 17.38 23.79
C ASP A 181 5.62 16.74 23.71
N ALA A 182 5.68 15.40 23.75
CA ALA A 182 6.91 14.63 23.60
C ALA A 182 7.46 14.57 22.16
N GLY A 183 6.67 14.90 21.15
CA GLY A 183 7.05 14.84 19.74
C GLY A 183 6.87 16.19 19.05
N GLU A 184 5.75 16.35 18.35
CA GLU A 184 5.48 17.47 17.43
C GLU A 184 5.55 18.87 18.09
N ALA A 185 5.38 19.00 19.42
CA ALA A 185 5.47 20.29 20.11
C ALA A 185 6.91 20.79 20.33
N GLN A 186 7.93 19.97 20.07
CA GLN A 186 9.34 20.29 20.30
C GLN A 186 10.21 19.83 19.13
N TRP A 187 11.48 20.25 19.12
CA TRP A 187 12.44 19.74 18.13
C TRP A 187 13.06 18.44 18.62
N GLY A 188 12.82 17.34 17.90
CA GLY A 188 13.20 15.98 18.31
C GLY A 188 12.09 15.29 19.11
N THR A 189 12.31 14.04 19.50
CA THR A 189 11.34 13.24 20.28
C THR A 189 11.88 12.92 21.66
N ASP A 190 11.04 12.96 22.69
CA ASP A 190 11.29 12.27 23.96
C ASP A 190 11.00 10.77 23.78
N GLU A 191 12.02 10.02 23.37
CA GLU A 191 11.88 8.59 23.10
C GLU A 191 11.51 7.79 24.35
N ALA A 192 11.86 8.28 25.55
CA ALA A 192 11.54 7.61 26.80
C ALA A 192 10.03 7.66 27.09
N LYS A 193 9.38 8.81 26.83
CA LYS A 193 7.93 8.95 26.95
C LYS A 193 7.20 8.04 25.96
N PHE A 194 7.64 8.00 24.70
CA PHE A 194 7.09 7.11 23.68
C PHE A 194 7.21 5.63 24.08
N ILE A 195 8.39 5.20 24.55
CA ILE A 195 8.61 3.82 25.02
C ILE A 195 7.68 3.50 26.20
N MET A 196 7.57 4.41 27.17
CA MET A 196 6.75 4.20 28.36
C MET A 196 5.27 4.03 28.00
N LEU A 197 4.69 4.94 27.20
CA LEU A 197 3.27 4.89 26.86
C LEU A 197 2.96 3.72 25.93
N LEU A 198 3.69 3.60 24.81
CA LEU A 198 3.41 2.60 23.78
C LEU A 198 3.78 1.17 24.24
N GLY A 199 4.69 1.03 25.20
CA GLY A 199 5.09 -0.25 25.77
C GLY A 199 4.14 -0.79 26.84
N ASN A 200 3.46 0.08 27.60
CA ASN A 200 2.74 -0.34 28.82
C ASN A 200 1.21 -0.23 28.73
N ARG A 201 0.66 0.80 28.08
CA ARG A 201 -0.81 0.98 28.04
C ARG A 201 -1.53 -0.15 27.32
N SER A 202 -2.77 -0.42 27.72
CA SER A 202 -3.60 -1.44 27.08
C SER A 202 -3.85 -1.15 25.61
N VAL A 203 -4.17 -2.18 24.83
CA VAL A 203 -4.35 -2.04 23.38
C VAL A 203 -5.56 -1.15 23.09
N THR A 204 -6.66 -1.36 23.81
CA THR A 204 -7.90 -0.58 23.65
C THR A 204 -7.69 0.88 24.01
N HIS A 205 -6.95 1.15 25.10
CA HIS A 205 -6.59 2.52 25.49
C HIS A 205 -5.76 3.21 24.40
N LEU A 206 -4.69 2.56 23.91
CA LEU A 206 -3.81 3.16 22.91
C LEU A 206 -4.50 3.40 21.56
N GLN A 207 -5.46 2.55 21.18
CA GLN A 207 -6.27 2.81 19.98
C GLN A 207 -7.04 4.13 20.09
N LEU A 208 -7.65 4.39 21.24
CA LEU A 208 -8.37 5.65 21.50
C LEU A 208 -7.41 6.84 21.61
N VAL A 209 -6.23 6.65 22.22
CA VAL A 209 -5.16 7.66 22.25
C VAL A 209 -4.72 8.04 20.85
N PHE A 210 -4.59 7.09 19.92
CA PHE A 210 -4.20 7.41 18.53
C PHE A 210 -5.26 8.22 17.80
N ASP A 211 -6.54 7.94 18.05
CA ASP A 211 -7.65 8.69 17.48
C ASP A 211 -7.72 10.12 18.05
N GLU A 212 -7.46 10.29 19.35
CA GLU A 212 -7.41 11.60 20.00
C GLU A 212 -6.15 12.40 19.58
N TYR A 213 -4.99 11.74 19.54
CA TYR A 213 -3.73 12.33 19.08
C TYR A 213 -3.87 12.92 17.68
N GLN A 214 -4.55 12.22 16.76
CA GLN A 214 -4.76 12.72 15.41
C GLN A 214 -5.58 14.01 15.36
N LYS A 215 -6.48 14.25 16.34
CA LYS A 215 -7.22 15.52 16.47
C LYS A 215 -6.33 16.64 16.99
N ILE A 216 -5.44 16.35 17.93
CA ILE A 216 -4.52 17.33 18.54
C ILE A 216 -3.41 17.73 17.56
N ALA A 217 -2.75 16.75 16.96
CA ALA A 217 -1.57 16.95 16.13
C ALA A 217 -1.90 17.30 14.66
N GLU A 218 -3.16 17.17 14.26
CA GLU A 218 -3.60 17.22 12.85
C GLU A 218 -2.81 16.28 11.92
N LYS A 219 -2.19 15.23 12.50
CA LYS A 219 -1.29 14.27 11.85
C LYS A 219 -1.40 12.93 12.58
N SER A 220 -1.18 11.81 11.89
CA SER A 220 -1.18 10.51 12.57
C SER A 220 0.06 10.34 13.46
N ILE A 221 -0.06 9.52 14.50
CA ILE A 221 1.09 9.15 15.35
C ILE A 221 2.19 8.45 14.53
N GLU A 222 1.82 7.65 13.52
CA GLU A 222 2.77 7.02 12.61
C GLU A 222 3.58 8.04 11.81
N ASP A 223 2.93 9.10 11.33
CA ASP A 223 3.62 10.15 10.59
C ASP A 223 4.53 10.99 11.47
N SER A 224 4.16 11.15 12.75
CA SER A 224 4.99 11.84 13.73
C SER A 224 6.24 11.02 14.04
N ILE A 225 6.08 9.71 14.24
CA ILE A 225 7.19 8.77 14.40
C ILE A 225 8.13 8.78 13.19
N LYS A 226 7.60 8.74 11.96
CA LYS A 226 8.41 8.76 10.73
C LYS A 226 9.21 10.05 10.52
N SER A 227 8.70 11.19 10.99
CA SER A 227 9.41 12.46 10.82
C SER A 227 10.48 12.70 11.87
N GLU A 228 10.28 12.16 13.08
CA GLU A 228 11.14 12.48 14.22
C GLU A 228 12.12 11.37 14.61
N LEU A 229 11.83 10.11 14.30
CA LEU A 229 12.69 8.97 14.61
C LEU A 229 13.40 8.45 13.37
N SER A 230 14.48 7.69 13.58
CA SER A 230 15.21 7.03 12.48
C SER A 230 15.69 5.63 12.84
N GLY A 231 16.13 4.88 11.83
CA GLY A 231 16.78 3.58 11.98
C GLY A 231 15.85 2.49 12.50
N ASP A 232 16.40 1.49 13.19
CA ASP A 232 15.61 0.34 13.68
C ASP A 232 14.67 0.70 14.83
N PHE A 233 14.96 1.77 15.56
CA PHE A 233 14.05 2.28 16.59
C PHE A 233 12.76 2.82 15.96
N GLU A 234 12.85 3.65 14.91
CA GLU A 234 11.67 4.09 14.14
C GLU A 234 10.86 2.91 13.63
N ARG A 235 11.52 1.92 13.01
CA ARG A 235 10.86 0.71 12.48
C ARG A 235 10.15 -0.09 13.57
N LEU A 236 10.74 -0.20 14.75
CA LEU A 236 10.14 -0.86 15.91
C LEU A 236 8.91 -0.11 16.42
N MET A 237 9.02 1.21 16.63
CA MET A 237 7.90 2.01 17.12
C MET A 237 6.73 1.99 16.13
N LEU A 238 7.00 2.08 14.83
CA LEU A 238 5.98 1.92 13.79
C LEU A 238 5.33 0.54 13.81
N ALA A 239 6.11 -0.53 14.00
CA ALA A 239 5.56 -1.88 14.11
C ALA A 239 4.67 -2.03 15.35
N VAL A 240 5.06 -1.46 16.49
CA VAL A 240 4.26 -1.47 17.73
C VAL A 240 2.92 -0.76 17.51
N VAL A 241 2.94 0.47 16.97
CA VAL A 241 1.72 1.22 16.64
C VAL A 241 0.83 0.45 15.66
N GLN A 242 1.42 -0.12 14.60
CA GLN A 242 0.67 -0.91 13.62
C GLN A 242 0.04 -2.17 14.23
N CYS A 243 0.75 -2.88 15.10
CA CYS A 243 0.23 -4.05 15.81
C CYS A 243 -0.89 -3.67 16.79
N ILE A 244 -0.76 -2.55 17.50
CA ILE A 244 -1.81 -2.02 18.38
C ILE A 244 -3.06 -1.67 17.57
N ARG A 245 -2.92 -1.02 16.41
CA ARG A 245 -4.07 -0.73 15.54
C ARG A 245 -4.69 -2.01 14.96
N SER A 246 -3.87 -2.89 14.40
CA SER A 246 -4.32 -4.16 13.82
C SER A 246 -3.14 -5.08 13.50
N LYS A 247 -2.97 -6.14 14.31
CA LYS A 247 -2.00 -7.22 14.02
C LYS A 247 -2.25 -7.87 12.65
N PRO A 248 -3.50 -8.19 12.23
CA PRO A 248 -3.73 -8.74 10.90
C PRO A 248 -3.25 -7.83 9.77
N MET A 249 -3.50 -6.51 9.87
CA MET A 249 -3.02 -5.54 8.88
C MET A 249 -1.49 -5.43 8.88
N PHE A 250 -0.85 -5.47 10.06
CA PHE A 250 0.61 -5.51 10.16
C PHE A 250 1.20 -6.72 9.43
N PHE A 251 0.68 -7.92 9.67
CA PHE A 251 1.14 -9.13 9.00
C PHE A 251 0.82 -9.14 7.51
N ALA A 252 -0.34 -8.63 7.09
CA ALA A 252 -0.68 -8.47 5.68
C ALA A 252 0.35 -7.59 4.95
N ARG A 253 0.74 -6.46 5.55
CA ARG A 253 1.83 -5.61 5.02
C ARG A 253 3.13 -6.39 4.94
N ARG A 254 3.54 -7.04 6.02
CA ARG A 254 4.81 -7.81 6.06
C ARG A 254 4.87 -8.95 5.04
N LEU A 255 3.75 -9.66 4.82
CA LEU A 255 3.66 -10.68 3.79
C LEU A 255 3.84 -10.08 2.39
N TYR A 256 3.18 -8.94 2.12
CA TYR A 256 3.36 -8.24 0.85
C TYR A 256 4.83 -7.83 0.64
N LYS A 257 5.47 -7.24 1.65
CA LYS A 257 6.91 -6.92 1.61
C LYS A 257 7.78 -8.12 1.30
N SER A 258 7.43 -9.28 1.84
CA SER A 258 8.22 -10.49 1.67
C SER A 258 8.19 -11.05 0.25
N MET A 259 7.18 -10.69 -0.54
CA MET A 259 6.97 -11.18 -1.91
C MET A 259 6.99 -10.06 -2.96
N LYS A 260 7.29 -8.82 -2.55
CA LYS A 260 7.33 -7.67 -3.46
C LYS A 260 8.70 -7.59 -4.13
N GLY A 261 8.68 -7.50 -5.47
CA GLY A 261 9.87 -7.17 -6.28
C GLY A 261 10.45 -8.41 -6.95
N LEU A 262 11.77 -8.39 -7.20
CA LEU A 262 12.47 -9.57 -7.71
C LEU A 262 12.96 -10.41 -6.52
N GLY A 263 12.43 -11.63 -6.41
CA GLY A 263 12.76 -12.58 -5.34
C GLY A 263 11.87 -12.44 -4.10
N THR A 264 12.08 -13.35 -3.15
CA THR A 264 11.23 -13.51 -1.96
C THR A 264 12.08 -13.50 -0.69
N ALA A 265 11.62 -12.82 0.35
CA ALA A 265 12.16 -12.94 1.71
C ALA A 265 11.58 -14.19 2.40
N ASP A 266 11.96 -15.38 1.93
CA ASP A 266 11.31 -16.64 2.30
C ASP A 266 11.29 -16.92 3.81
N ASN A 267 12.30 -16.51 4.56
CA ASN A 267 12.32 -16.70 6.03
C ASN A 267 11.18 -15.93 6.71
N THR A 268 10.90 -14.70 6.27
CA THR A 268 9.75 -13.91 6.75
C THR A 268 8.44 -14.54 6.31
N LEU A 269 8.34 -14.96 5.04
CA LEU A 269 7.14 -15.61 4.53
C LEU A 269 6.82 -16.90 5.32
N ILE A 270 7.82 -17.77 5.54
CA ILE A 270 7.67 -18.99 6.33
C ILE A 270 7.24 -18.67 7.76
N ARG A 271 7.94 -17.76 8.44
CA ARG A 271 7.66 -17.43 9.84
C ARG A 271 6.23 -16.92 10.03
N ILE A 272 5.77 -16.01 9.17
CA ILE A 272 4.41 -15.47 9.28
C ILE A 272 3.38 -16.55 8.94
N MET A 273 3.56 -17.28 7.83
CA MET A 273 2.59 -18.30 7.43
C MET A 273 2.46 -19.42 8.48
N VAL A 274 3.55 -19.83 9.13
CA VAL A 274 3.50 -20.82 10.22
C VAL A 274 2.89 -20.22 11.49
N SER A 275 3.39 -19.07 11.96
CA SER A 275 2.98 -18.52 13.26
C SER A 275 1.54 -18.01 13.29
N ARG A 276 0.94 -17.69 12.13
CA ARG A 276 -0.41 -17.12 12.04
C ARG A 276 -1.47 -18.07 11.48
N ALA A 277 -1.09 -19.21 10.89
CA ALA A 277 -2.02 -20.17 10.27
C ALA A 277 -3.12 -20.68 11.21
N GLU A 278 -2.87 -20.74 12.52
CA GLU A 278 -3.80 -21.25 13.53
C GLU A 278 -4.35 -20.12 14.44
N ILE A 279 -4.19 -18.85 14.05
CA ILE A 279 -4.60 -17.68 14.86
C ILE A 279 -5.58 -16.78 14.09
N ASP A 280 -5.08 -16.07 13.09
CA ASP A 280 -5.78 -14.95 12.44
C ASP A 280 -5.49 -14.87 10.93
N MET A 281 -5.07 -15.97 10.31
CA MET A 281 -4.74 -16.00 8.88
C MET A 281 -5.92 -15.60 7.98
N LEU A 282 -7.17 -15.87 8.39
CA LEU A 282 -8.35 -15.35 7.66
C LEU A 282 -8.42 -13.82 7.72
N ASP A 283 -8.22 -13.22 8.89
CA ASP A 283 -8.19 -11.75 9.05
C ASP A 283 -7.02 -11.12 8.26
N ILE A 284 -5.87 -11.81 8.20
CA ILE A 284 -4.69 -11.36 7.44
C ILE A 284 -5.01 -11.33 5.95
N ARG A 285 -5.64 -12.39 5.40
CA ARG A 285 -6.04 -12.45 3.99
C ARG A 285 -7.00 -11.32 3.63
N GLU A 286 -7.94 -11.03 4.50
CA GLU A 286 -8.88 -9.92 4.33
C GLU A 286 -8.19 -8.57 4.31
N CYS A 287 -7.32 -8.31 5.30
CA CYS A 287 -6.52 -7.09 5.34
C CYS A 287 -5.62 -6.95 4.11
N PHE A 288 -5.06 -8.07 3.63
CA PHE A 288 -4.26 -8.12 2.41
C PHE A 288 -5.09 -7.72 1.19
N ARG A 289 -6.29 -8.30 1.04
CA ARG A 289 -7.21 -8.02 -0.07
C ARG A 289 -7.72 -6.57 -0.06
N LEU A 290 -7.94 -6.00 1.12
CA LEU A 290 -8.35 -4.60 1.27
C LEU A 290 -7.27 -3.60 0.85
N ARG A 291 -6.00 -4.00 0.93
CA ARG A 291 -4.85 -3.11 0.69
C ARG A 291 -4.21 -3.32 -0.67
N TYR A 292 -4.21 -4.54 -1.19
CA TYR A 292 -3.45 -4.92 -2.37
C TYR A 292 -4.34 -5.44 -3.50
N GLU A 293 -3.86 -5.28 -4.74
CA GLU A 293 -4.67 -5.62 -5.92
C GLU A 293 -4.87 -7.12 -6.15
N LYS A 294 -3.98 -7.96 -5.60
CA LYS A 294 -4.01 -9.43 -5.67
C LYS A 294 -4.31 -10.01 -4.29
N SER A 295 -5.00 -11.16 -4.24
CA SER A 295 -5.11 -11.95 -3.00
C SER A 295 -3.74 -12.40 -2.49
N LEU A 296 -3.65 -12.69 -1.19
CA LEU A 296 -2.46 -13.29 -0.58
C LEU A 296 -2.13 -14.62 -1.26
N TYR A 297 -3.17 -15.42 -1.56
CA TYR A 297 -3.05 -16.70 -2.26
C TYR A 297 -2.37 -16.53 -3.62
N ASN A 298 -2.88 -15.64 -4.46
CA ASN A 298 -2.34 -15.39 -5.80
C ASN A 298 -0.91 -14.83 -5.74
N MET A 299 -0.61 -13.97 -4.76
CA MET A 299 0.75 -13.47 -4.59
C MET A 299 1.74 -14.59 -4.19
N ILE A 300 1.36 -15.49 -3.28
CA ILE A 300 2.17 -16.68 -2.96
C ILE A 300 2.31 -17.58 -4.19
N GLN A 301 1.24 -17.78 -4.94
CA GLN A 301 1.22 -18.68 -6.09
C GLN A 301 2.19 -18.26 -7.19
N ASP A 302 2.26 -16.95 -7.44
CA ASP A 302 3.13 -16.33 -8.44
C ASP A 302 4.60 -16.28 -8.00
N ASP A 303 4.85 -16.07 -6.71
CA ASP A 303 6.20 -15.79 -6.19
C ASP A 303 6.94 -17.06 -5.72
N THR A 304 6.25 -18.19 -5.60
CA THR A 304 6.82 -19.45 -5.09
C THR A 304 6.61 -20.65 -6.03
N SER A 305 7.34 -21.75 -5.81
CA SER A 305 7.29 -22.96 -6.65
C SER A 305 7.37 -24.26 -5.85
N GLY A 306 7.02 -25.39 -6.48
CA GLY A 306 7.18 -26.74 -5.94
C GLY A 306 6.34 -27.06 -4.70
N GLU A 307 6.81 -28.01 -3.89
CA GLU A 307 6.18 -28.43 -2.63
C GLU A 307 6.09 -27.25 -1.65
N TYR A 308 7.13 -26.40 -1.60
CA TYR A 308 7.16 -25.18 -0.80
C TYR A 308 5.94 -24.29 -1.07
N LYS A 309 5.65 -24.02 -2.35
CA LYS A 309 4.43 -23.29 -2.73
C LYS A 309 3.17 -23.98 -2.23
N ARG A 310 3.03 -25.28 -2.52
CA ARG A 310 1.79 -26.02 -2.18
C ARG A 310 1.53 -25.98 -0.67
N THR A 311 2.56 -26.14 0.15
CA THR A 311 2.46 -26.01 1.61
C THR A 311 2.04 -24.60 2.01
N LEU A 312 2.66 -23.55 1.49
CA LEU A 312 2.26 -22.16 1.80
C LEU A 312 0.81 -21.87 1.40
N LEU A 313 0.37 -22.37 0.23
CA LEU A 313 -1.01 -22.22 -0.21
C LEU A 313 -1.99 -22.97 0.71
N ARG A 314 -1.63 -24.15 1.23
CA ARG A 314 -2.42 -24.84 2.26
C ARG A 314 -2.51 -24.03 3.56
N LEU A 315 -1.42 -23.41 3.99
CA LEU A 315 -1.40 -22.53 5.17
C LEU A 315 -2.20 -21.24 4.94
N CYS A 316 -2.25 -20.75 3.71
CA CYS A 316 -3.06 -19.61 3.31
C CYS A 316 -4.55 -19.95 3.23
N GLY A 317 -4.90 -21.14 2.74
CA GLY A 317 -6.28 -21.53 2.48
C GLY A 317 -6.65 -21.37 1.00
N GLY A 318 -7.76 -20.67 0.71
CA GLY A 318 -8.30 -20.54 -0.65
C GLY A 318 -7.97 -19.21 -1.33
N ASP A 319 -8.32 -19.11 -2.62
CA ASP A 319 -8.30 -17.83 -3.33
C ASP A 319 -9.55 -17.00 -3.00
N ASP A 320 -9.35 -15.90 -2.26
CA ASP A 320 -10.41 -14.97 -1.86
C ASP A 320 -10.88 -14.05 -2.98
N ASP A 321 -10.20 -14.02 -4.13
CA ASP A 321 -10.62 -13.22 -5.28
C ASP A 321 -11.96 -13.75 -5.86
N MET A 322 -12.35 -15.00 -5.56
CA MET A 322 -13.60 -15.59 -6.06
C MET A 322 -14.87 -15.16 -5.30
N ALA A 323 -14.76 -14.77 -4.02
CA ALA A 323 -15.92 -14.66 -3.14
C ALA A 323 -16.69 -13.33 -3.24
N GLY A 324 -16.05 -12.21 -3.57
CA GLY A 324 -16.69 -10.87 -3.70
C GLY A 324 -17.30 -10.28 -2.41
N GLU A 325 -17.50 -11.10 -1.38
CA GLU A 325 -18.07 -10.75 -0.07
C GLU A 325 -16.96 -10.56 0.97
N PHE A 326 -17.28 -9.83 2.04
CA PHE A 326 -16.44 -9.70 3.23
C PHE A 326 -16.85 -10.73 4.28
N PHE A 327 -15.90 -11.16 5.10
CA PHE A 327 -16.24 -11.68 6.42
C PHE A 327 -16.66 -10.50 7.33
N PRO A 328 -17.46 -10.73 8.39
CA PRO A 328 -18.02 -9.64 9.20
C PRO A 328 -17.00 -8.62 9.72
N GLU A 329 -15.81 -9.06 10.11
CA GLU A 329 -14.72 -8.21 10.60
C GLU A 329 -14.08 -7.36 9.50
N ALA A 330 -13.87 -7.92 8.30
CA ALA A 330 -13.37 -7.17 7.14
C ALA A 330 -14.34 -6.09 6.68
N ALA A 331 -15.65 -6.35 6.77
CA ALA A 331 -16.67 -5.36 6.46
C ALA A 331 -16.57 -4.15 7.39
N GLN A 332 -16.27 -4.36 8.68
CA GLN A 332 -16.04 -3.28 9.62
C GLN A 332 -14.79 -2.46 9.27
N ILE A 333 -13.70 -3.10 8.86
CA ILE A 333 -12.49 -2.39 8.41
C ILE A 333 -12.78 -1.59 7.14
N ALA A 334 -13.43 -2.19 6.14
CA ALA A 334 -13.80 -1.53 4.90
C ALA A 334 -14.72 -0.33 5.14
N TYR A 335 -15.71 -0.48 6.02
CA TYR A 335 -16.60 0.59 6.46
C TYR A 335 -15.81 1.74 7.08
N LYS A 336 -14.90 1.45 8.02
CA LYS A 336 -14.02 2.45 8.64
C LYS A 336 -13.07 3.12 7.64
N MET A 337 -12.58 2.40 6.63
CA MET A 337 -11.74 3.00 5.58
C MET A 337 -12.49 4.09 4.80
N TRP A 338 -13.77 3.85 4.47
CA TRP A 338 -14.61 4.86 3.83
C TRP A 338 -14.96 6.01 4.77
N GLU A 339 -15.16 5.73 6.06
CA GLU A 339 -15.36 6.74 7.10
C GLU A 339 -14.15 7.67 7.22
N ILE A 340 -12.93 7.11 7.32
CA ILE A 340 -11.68 7.86 7.37
C ILE A 340 -11.52 8.70 6.11
N SER A 341 -11.76 8.13 4.93
CA SER A 341 -11.73 8.86 3.66
C SER A 341 -12.70 10.06 3.65
N ALA A 342 -13.86 9.92 4.29
CA ALA A 342 -14.89 10.96 4.34
C ALA A 342 -14.57 12.07 5.36
N THR A 343 -13.93 11.74 6.48
CA THR A 343 -13.71 12.68 7.60
C THR A 343 -12.32 13.32 7.58
N THR A 344 -11.33 12.70 6.93
CA THR A 344 -9.95 13.21 6.91
C THR A 344 -9.85 14.50 6.11
N LYS A 345 -9.48 15.60 6.77
CA LYS A 345 -9.13 16.85 6.11
C LYS A 345 -7.66 16.79 5.67
N ILE A 346 -7.44 16.54 4.38
CA ILE A 346 -6.09 16.50 3.81
C ILE A 346 -5.76 17.88 3.23
N GLN A 347 -4.68 18.51 3.71
CA GLN A 347 -4.11 19.65 3.01
C GLN A 347 -3.29 19.16 1.82
N LEU A 348 -3.77 19.45 0.60
CA LEU A 348 -3.06 19.16 -0.62
C LEU A 348 -1.89 20.15 -0.81
N ARG A 349 -0.71 19.62 -1.10
CA ARG A 349 0.52 20.40 -1.27
C ARG A 349 1.25 19.96 -2.54
N GLY A 350 1.52 20.91 -3.41
CA GLY A 350 2.47 20.75 -4.52
C GLY A 350 3.93 20.74 -4.02
N THR A 351 4.81 20.22 -4.85
CA THR A 351 6.27 20.22 -4.65
C THR A 351 6.93 21.43 -5.31
N VAL A 352 6.37 21.92 -6.41
CA VAL A 352 6.78 23.17 -7.07
C VAL A 352 6.05 24.35 -6.43
N ARG A 353 6.78 25.42 -6.13
CA ARG A 353 6.25 26.65 -5.52
C ARG A 353 6.70 27.89 -6.31
N PRO A 354 5.98 29.01 -6.22
CA PRO A 354 6.44 30.27 -6.81
C PRO A 354 7.83 30.63 -6.32
N TYR A 355 8.72 30.95 -7.27
CA TYR A 355 10.08 31.39 -6.96
C TYR A 355 10.06 32.80 -6.37
N GLN A 356 10.76 33.01 -5.25
CA GLN A 356 10.62 34.24 -4.46
C GLN A 356 11.19 35.49 -5.15
N ASN A 357 12.36 35.37 -5.77
CA ASN A 357 13.05 36.49 -6.43
C ASN A 357 12.82 36.45 -7.94
N PHE A 358 11.55 36.34 -8.33
CA PHE A 358 11.19 36.13 -9.72
C PHE A 358 11.32 37.41 -10.56
N ASP A 359 12.11 37.32 -11.64
CA ASP A 359 12.22 38.34 -12.68
C ASP A 359 12.04 37.67 -14.06
N PRO A 360 10.87 37.86 -14.70
CA PRO A 360 10.57 37.23 -15.98
C PRO A 360 11.49 37.73 -17.12
N ALA A 361 12.04 38.93 -17.03
CA ALA A 361 12.95 39.47 -18.03
C ALA A 361 14.31 38.79 -17.96
N SER A 362 14.85 38.62 -16.74
CA SER A 362 16.07 37.86 -16.50
C SER A 362 15.93 36.41 -16.96
N ASP A 363 14.84 35.73 -16.55
CA ASP A 363 14.59 34.34 -16.94
C ASP A 363 14.43 34.20 -18.47
N ALA A 364 13.70 35.11 -19.13
CA ALA A 364 13.55 35.10 -20.59
C ALA A 364 14.90 35.29 -21.33
N GLN A 365 15.76 36.18 -20.84
CA GLN A 365 17.10 36.38 -21.41
C GLN A 365 18.01 35.17 -21.19
N ALA A 366 17.97 34.57 -20.00
CA ALA A 366 18.73 33.38 -19.67
C ALA A 366 18.32 32.18 -20.54
N LEU A 367 17.01 31.94 -20.70
CA LEU A 367 16.49 30.93 -21.61
C LEU A 367 16.93 31.19 -23.06
N ARG A 368 16.88 32.44 -23.53
CA ARG A 368 17.34 32.77 -24.88
C ARG A 368 18.82 32.46 -25.07
N LYS A 369 19.65 32.79 -24.08
CA LYS A 369 21.08 32.55 -24.08
C LYS A 369 21.39 31.05 -24.08
N ALA A 370 20.68 30.27 -23.27
CA ALA A 370 20.80 28.82 -23.19
C ALA A 370 20.48 28.12 -24.52
N MET A 371 19.60 28.72 -25.32
CA MET A 371 19.19 28.26 -26.65
C MET A 371 19.94 28.96 -27.81
N LYS A 372 21.03 29.68 -27.54
CA LYS A 372 21.76 30.44 -28.58
C LYS A 372 23.10 29.81 -28.90
N GLY A 373 23.24 29.33 -30.14
CA GLY A 373 24.53 28.91 -30.69
C GLY A 373 24.45 27.48 -31.20
N PHE A 374 25.60 26.80 -31.21
CA PHE A 374 25.66 25.38 -31.48
C PHE A 374 25.59 24.61 -30.15
N GLY A 375 24.57 23.77 -30.01
CA GLY A 375 24.24 23.10 -28.74
C GLY A 375 23.26 23.90 -27.89
N THR A 376 22.73 23.23 -26.86
CA THR A 376 21.76 23.75 -25.91
C THR A 376 22.39 23.68 -24.52
N ASP A 377 22.08 24.64 -23.65
CA ASP A 377 22.39 24.56 -22.21
C ASP A 377 21.13 24.05 -21.49
N GLU A 378 20.98 22.72 -21.45
CA GLU A 378 19.84 22.06 -20.81
C GLU A 378 19.76 22.39 -19.31
N ASP A 379 20.90 22.54 -18.63
CA ASP A 379 20.95 22.85 -17.20
C ASP A 379 20.26 24.17 -16.87
N THR A 380 20.58 25.24 -17.60
CA THR A 380 19.91 26.54 -17.41
C THR A 380 18.41 26.44 -17.69
N ILE A 381 18.00 25.70 -18.73
CA ILE A 381 16.58 25.53 -19.06
C ILE A 381 15.86 24.78 -17.95
N ILE A 382 16.44 23.70 -17.45
CA ILE A 382 15.86 22.86 -16.38
C ILE A 382 15.76 23.66 -15.09
N ASP A 383 16.84 24.33 -14.69
CA ASP A 383 16.91 25.07 -13.43
C ASP A 383 15.88 26.22 -13.39
N ILE A 384 15.61 26.87 -14.53
CA ILE A 384 14.55 27.88 -14.64
C ILE A 384 13.19 27.19 -14.68
N VAL A 385 12.92 26.34 -15.66
CA VAL A 385 11.56 25.83 -15.89
C VAL A 385 11.06 24.99 -14.73
N ALA A 386 11.86 24.08 -14.17
CA ALA A 386 11.42 23.19 -13.11
C ALA A 386 11.22 23.89 -11.75
N ASN A 387 11.83 25.07 -11.53
CA ASN A 387 11.75 25.83 -10.28
C ASN A 387 10.91 27.12 -10.36
N ARG A 388 10.02 27.23 -11.36
CA ARG A 388 9.03 28.32 -11.47
C ARG A 388 7.63 27.74 -11.44
N SER A 389 6.69 28.41 -10.77
CA SER A 389 5.28 28.00 -10.85
C SER A 389 4.76 28.15 -12.27
N ASN A 390 3.66 27.48 -12.60
CA ASN A 390 3.06 27.59 -13.93
C ASN A 390 2.72 29.03 -14.29
N GLU A 391 2.18 29.79 -13.33
CA GLU A 391 1.89 31.22 -13.47
C GLU A 391 3.14 32.01 -13.88
N GLN A 392 4.25 31.81 -13.18
CA GLN A 392 5.53 32.43 -13.52
C GLN A 392 6.04 31.99 -14.90
N ARG A 393 5.88 30.71 -15.27
CA ARG A 393 6.21 30.23 -16.62
C ARG A 393 5.38 30.94 -17.70
N GLN A 394 4.11 31.24 -17.45
CA GLN A 394 3.28 32.01 -18.38
C GLN A 394 3.79 33.46 -18.52
N GLU A 395 4.21 34.10 -17.42
CA GLU A 395 4.80 35.43 -17.46
C GLU A 395 6.14 35.45 -18.22
N ILE A 396 6.97 34.42 -18.05
CA ILE A 396 8.18 34.22 -18.84
C ILE A 396 7.83 34.11 -20.34
N ARG A 397 6.82 33.31 -20.72
CA ARG A 397 6.40 33.17 -22.13
C ARG A 397 6.01 34.52 -22.74
N GLN A 398 5.21 35.30 -22.02
CA GLN A 398 4.77 36.62 -22.47
C GLN A 398 5.95 37.59 -22.60
N THR A 399 6.81 37.62 -21.59
CA THR A 399 7.99 38.49 -21.55
C THR A 399 9.01 38.13 -22.62
N PHE A 400 9.27 36.85 -22.86
CA PHE A 400 10.14 36.36 -23.93
C PHE A 400 9.65 36.83 -25.32
N LYS A 401 8.33 36.73 -25.57
CA LYS A 401 7.74 37.22 -26.82
C LYS A 401 7.85 38.74 -26.95
N SER A 402 7.57 39.46 -25.88
CA SER A 402 7.61 40.93 -25.86
C SER A 402 9.02 41.50 -26.07
N LEU A 403 10.01 40.95 -25.35
CA LEU A 403 11.38 41.46 -25.37
C LEU A 403 12.17 40.99 -26.60
N LEU A 404 11.91 39.77 -27.09
CA LEU A 404 12.74 39.14 -28.11
C LEU A 404 12.03 38.94 -29.46
N GLY A 405 10.71 39.11 -29.51
CA GLY A 405 9.91 38.91 -30.73
C GLY A 405 9.83 37.45 -31.19
N ARG A 406 10.08 36.49 -30.30
CA ARG A 406 10.16 35.05 -30.59
C ARG A 406 9.15 34.25 -29.78
N ASP A 407 8.78 33.07 -30.27
CA ASP A 407 7.91 32.15 -29.54
C ASP A 407 8.74 31.16 -28.72
N LEU A 408 8.66 31.27 -27.39
CA LEU A 408 9.45 30.44 -26.48
C LEU A 408 9.13 28.95 -26.62
N MET A 409 7.88 28.59 -26.89
CA MET A 409 7.49 27.18 -27.07
C MET A 409 8.10 26.58 -28.33
N ALA A 410 8.14 27.34 -29.43
CA ALA A 410 8.79 26.94 -30.67
C ALA A 410 10.30 26.79 -30.50
N ASP A 411 10.96 27.74 -29.83
CA ASP A 411 12.40 27.68 -29.56
C ASP A 411 12.74 26.47 -28.67
N LEU A 412 12.04 26.26 -27.54
CA LEU A 412 12.26 25.08 -26.68
C LEU A 412 12.02 23.77 -27.43
N LYS A 413 11.03 23.75 -28.34
CA LYS A 413 10.73 22.57 -29.15
C LYS A 413 11.83 22.27 -30.16
N SER A 414 12.55 23.26 -30.70
CA SER A 414 13.66 23.02 -31.63
C SER A 414 14.95 22.62 -30.93
N GLU A 415 15.18 23.13 -29.72
CA GLU A 415 16.43 22.91 -28.98
C GLU A 415 16.44 21.63 -28.13
N LEU A 416 15.28 21.14 -27.70
CA LEU A 416 15.17 19.94 -26.85
C LEU A 416 14.64 18.74 -27.64
N SER A 417 14.97 17.53 -27.19
CA SER A 417 14.46 16.28 -27.80
C SER A 417 13.88 15.28 -26.78
N LYS A 418 13.15 14.27 -27.30
CA LYS A 418 12.66 13.09 -26.56
C LYS A 418 11.85 13.43 -25.30
N ASN A 419 12.12 12.76 -24.17
CA ASN A 419 11.36 12.88 -22.93
C ASN A 419 11.60 14.21 -22.22
N LEU A 420 12.83 14.75 -22.28
CA LEU A 420 13.13 16.09 -21.75
C LEU A 420 12.29 17.15 -22.46
N GLN A 421 12.23 17.12 -23.79
CA GLN A 421 11.39 18.02 -24.57
C GLN A 421 9.91 17.91 -24.19
N ARG A 422 9.38 16.69 -24.03
CA ARG A 422 7.99 16.47 -23.63
C ARG A 422 7.70 17.03 -22.25
N LEU A 423 8.61 16.81 -21.31
CA LEU A 423 8.50 17.27 -19.93
C LEU A 423 8.56 18.80 -19.83
N ILE A 424 9.59 19.42 -20.40
CA ILE A 424 9.78 20.88 -20.38
C ILE A 424 8.63 21.59 -21.09
N LEU A 425 8.24 21.14 -22.29
CA LEU A 425 7.07 21.72 -22.97
C LEU A 425 5.77 21.48 -22.21
N GLY A 426 5.65 20.36 -21.48
CA GLY A 426 4.51 20.10 -20.61
C GLY A 426 4.40 21.13 -19.48
N LEU A 427 5.50 21.38 -18.77
CA LEU A 427 5.57 22.35 -17.68
C LEU A 427 5.24 23.79 -18.12
N MET A 428 5.55 24.14 -19.37
CA MET A 428 5.33 25.47 -19.93
C MET A 428 3.88 25.74 -20.39
N MET A 429 3.07 24.70 -20.56
CA MET A 429 1.65 24.83 -20.95
C MET A 429 0.80 25.17 -19.72
N THR A 430 -0.32 25.88 -19.89
CA THR A 430 -1.28 26.01 -18.77
C THR A 430 -1.85 24.62 -18.41
N PRO A 431 -2.39 24.41 -17.19
CA PRO A 431 -2.97 23.12 -16.81
C PRO A 431 -4.02 22.62 -17.82
N ALA A 432 -4.95 23.49 -18.22
CA ALA A 432 -5.98 23.16 -19.21
C ALA A 432 -5.42 22.87 -20.61
N GLU A 433 -4.41 23.62 -21.08
CA GLU A 433 -3.73 23.34 -22.34
C GLU A 433 -3.02 21.98 -22.31
N PHE A 434 -2.35 21.67 -21.19
CA PHE A 434 -1.62 20.42 -21.01
C PHE A 434 -2.57 19.23 -21.05
N ASP A 435 -3.65 19.27 -20.26
CA ASP A 435 -4.65 18.20 -20.23
C ASP A 435 -5.33 18.03 -21.60
N ALA A 436 -5.71 19.12 -22.27
CA ALA A 436 -6.27 19.05 -23.62
C ALA A 436 -5.32 18.37 -24.61
N LYS A 437 -4.01 18.66 -24.53
CA LYS A 437 -3.00 18.01 -25.36
C LYS A 437 -2.82 16.54 -24.99
N MET A 438 -2.89 16.17 -23.71
CA MET A 438 -2.81 14.77 -23.28
C MET A 438 -4.02 13.98 -23.75
N MET A 439 -5.23 14.53 -23.63
CA MET A 439 -6.45 13.95 -24.21
C MET A 439 -6.32 13.78 -25.73
N LYS A 440 -5.80 14.79 -26.43
CA LYS A 440 -5.60 14.68 -27.88
C LYS A 440 -4.61 13.58 -28.24
N LYS A 441 -3.50 13.46 -27.50
CA LYS A 441 -2.48 12.44 -27.74
C LYS A 441 -2.96 11.03 -27.44
N ALA A 442 -3.86 10.88 -26.47
CA ALA A 442 -4.48 9.60 -26.14
C ALA A 442 -5.42 9.09 -27.24
N MET A 443 -6.01 10.00 -28.04
CA MET A 443 -6.90 9.69 -29.17
C MET A 443 -6.23 9.95 -30.54
N GLU A 444 -4.91 10.00 -30.61
CA GLU A 444 -4.19 10.26 -31.86
C GLU A 444 -3.40 9.04 -32.30
N GLY A 445 -3.73 8.53 -33.49
CA GLY A 445 -3.03 7.43 -34.12
C GLY A 445 -3.93 6.21 -34.27
N ALA A 446 -3.32 5.03 -34.35
CA ALA A 446 -4.04 3.78 -34.34
C ALA A 446 -4.22 3.31 -32.89
N GLY A 447 -5.47 3.03 -32.51
CA GLY A 447 -5.83 2.69 -31.13
C GLY A 447 -5.99 3.92 -30.24
N THR A 448 -6.37 3.67 -29.00
CA THR A 448 -6.63 4.68 -27.97
C THR A 448 -5.73 4.39 -26.77
N ASP A 449 -5.32 5.42 -26.03
CA ASP A 449 -4.70 5.27 -24.70
C ASP A 449 -5.80 5.46 -23.64
N GLU A 450 -6.57 4.40 -23.40
CA GLU A 450 -7.74 4.41 -22.51
C GLU A 450 -7.33 4.80 -21.08
N HIS A 451 -6.15 4.36 -20.65
CA HIS A 451 -5.60 4.68 -19.33
C HIS A 451 -5.36 6.17 -19.15
N ALA A 452 -4.87 6.89 -20.16
CA ALA A 452 -4.70 8.34 -20.10
C ALA A 452 -6.04 9.07 -20.06
N LEU A 453 -7.03 8.63 -20.86
CA LEU A 453 -8.37 9.22 -20.87
C LEU A 453 -9.06 9.07 -19.51
N ILE A 454 -9.03 7.86 -18.93
CA ILE A 454 -9.59 7.56 -17.62
C ILE A 454 -8.91 8.40 -16.54
N GLU A 455 -7.57 8.40 -16.49
CA GLU A 455 -6.81 9.14 -15.49
C GLU A 455 -7.16 10.63 -15.49
N ILE A 456 -7.29 11.24 -16.68
CA ILE A 456 -7.63 12.66 -16.79
C ILE A 456 -9.05 12.94 -16.34
N LEU A 457 -10.04 12.25 -16.91
CA LEU A 457 -11.44 12.58 -16.68
C LEU A 457 -11.94 12.22 -15.28
N VAL A 458 -11.32 11.26 -14.61
CA VAL A 458 -11.73 10.83 -13.26
C VAL A 458 -11.18 11.74 -12.15
N THR A 459 -10.05 12.40 -12.38
CA THR A 459 -9.30 13.10 -11.32
C THR A 459 -9.41 14.62 -11.35
N ARG A 460 -10.02 15.18 -12.41
CA ARG A 460 -10.21 16.62 -12.59
C ARG A 460 -11.57 17.04 -12.02
N GLY A 461 -11.60 18.22 -11.40
CA GLY A 461 -12.84 18.88 -10.97
C GLY A 461 -13.60 19.49 -12.14
N ASN A 462 -14.87 19.86 -11.89
CA ASN A 462 -15.75 20.43 -12.92
C ASN A 462 -15.13 21.61 -13.67
N GLN A 463 -14.55 22.57 -12.93
CA GLN A 463 -13.91 23.75 -13.52
C GLN A 463 -12.72 23.37 -14.42
N GLU A 464 -11.86 22.47 -13.95
CA GLU A 464 -10.69 21.99 -14.71
C GLU A 464 -11.14 21.28 -16.00
N ILE A 465 -12.21 20.49 -15.95
CA ILE A 465 -12.79 19.83 -17.14
C ILE A 465 -13.33 20.87 -18.13
N GLN A 466 -14.06 21.89 -17.67
CA GLN A 466 -14.61 22.94 -18.53
C GLN A 466 -13.52 23.77 -19.21
N GLU A 467 -12.46 24.10 -18.47
CA GLU A 467 -11.29 24.80 -19.00
C GLU A 467 -10.53 23.93 -20.01
N MET A 468 -10.32 22.64 -19.71
CA MET A 468 -9.72 21.67 -20.63
C MET A 468 -10.54 21.55 -21.93
N CYS A 469 -11.87 21.42 -21.85
CA CYS A 469 -12.75 21.36 -23.02
C CYS A 469 -12.63 22.63 -23.87
N SER A 470 -12.58 23.80 -23.23
CA SER A 470 -12.39 25.09 -23.91
C SER A 470 -11.03 25.20 -24.59
N ALA A 471 -9.97 24.75 -23.92
CA ALA A 471 -8.61 24.69 -24.46
C ALA A 471 -8.52 23.70 -25.64
N TYR A 472 -9.16 22.54 -25.53
CA TYR A 472 -9.21 21.52 -26.57
C TYR A 472 -9.90 22.05 -27.84
N GLN A 473 -11.09 22.64 -27.70
CA GLN A 473 -11.81 23.26 -28.81
C GLN A 473 -10.98 24.35 -29.48
N SER A 474 -10.32 25.19 -28.68
CA SER A 474 -9.49 26.29 -29.17
C SER A 474 -8.27 25.79 -29.95
N ALA A 475 -7.60 24.75 -29.46
CA ALA A 475 -6.38 24.21 -30.05
C ALA A 475 -6.64 23.32 -31.28
N PHE A 476 -7.68 22.50 -31.25
CA PHE A 476 -7.91 21.44 -32.26
C PHE A 476 -9.13 21.66 -33.14
N LYS A 477 -9.91 22.74 -32.90
CA LYS A 477 -11.10 23.11 -33.67
C LYS A 477 -12.17 22.01 -33.74
N LYS A 478 -12.21 21.17 -32.71
CA LYS A 478 -13.14 20.06 -32.52
C LYS A 478 -13.46 19.95 -31.02
N SER A 479 -14.69 19.61 -30.65
CA SER A 479 -15.03 19.48 -29.23
C SER A 479 -14.38 18.23 -28.65
N LEU A 480 -14.15 18.21 -27.34
CA LEU A 480 -13.62 17.02 -26.68
C LEU A 480 -14.62 15.85 -26.76
N GLU A 481 -15.92 16.13 -26.64
CA GLU A 481 -16.99 15.13 -26.79
C GLU A 481 -16.97 14.51 -28.18
N ASP A 482 -16.97 15.31 -29.25
CA ASP A 482 -16.89 14.79 -30.62
C ASP A 482 -15.61 13.97 -30.85
N ALA A 483 -14.51 14.33 -30.19
CA ALA A 483 -13.25 13.60 -30.28
C ALA A 483 -13.38 12.23 -29.62
N ILE A 484 -13.91 12.16 -28.40
CA ILE A 484 -14.20 10.92 -27.66
C ILE A 484 -15.18 10.05 -28.45
N GLU A 485 -16.24 10.64 -29.03
CA GLU A 485 -17.22 9.90 -29.81
C GLU A 485 -16.65 9.24 -31.06
N SER A 486 -15.62 9.86 -31.66
CA SER A 486 -14.98 9.35 -32.87
C SER A 486 -13.97 8.25 -32.58
N ASP A 487 -13.37 8.25 -31.39
CA ASP A 487 -12.24 7.37 -31.05
C ASP A 487 -12.65 6.19 -30.17
N THR A 488 -13.76 6.32 -29.44
CA THR A 488 -14.23 5.31 -28.49
C THR A 488 -15.64 4.83 -28.81
N SER A 489 -16.07 3.72 -28.20
CA SER A 489 -17.42 3.17 -28.42
C SER A 489 -17.99 2.50 -27.16
N GLY A 490 -19.22 2.00 -27.25
CA GLY A 490 -19.87 1.24 -26.18
C GLY A 490 -20.08 2.02 -24.88
N HIS A 491 -20.07 1.30 -23.76
CA HIS A 491 -20.27 1.86 -22.42
C HIS A 491 -19.07 2.69 -21.97
N PHE A 492 -17.86 2.34 -22.41
CA PHE A 492 -16.67 3.14 -22.16
C PHE A 492 -16.81 4.57 -22.70
N LYS A 493 -17.27 4.73 -23.95
CA LYS A 493 -17.60 6.05 -24.51
C LYS A 493 -18.59 6.84 -23.66
N ARG A 494 -19.68 6.19 -23.21
CA ARG A 494 -20.73 6.84 -22.41
C ARG A 494 -20.18 7.37 -21.10
N ILE A 495 -19.31 6.61 -20.43
CA ILE A 495 -18.62 7.02 -19.19
C ILE A 495 -17.74 8.24 -19.45
N LEU A 496 -16.89 8.19 -20.48
CA LEU A 496 -15.98 9.30 -20.80
C LEU A 496 -16.76 10.59 -21.13
N ILE A 497 -17.85 10.49 -21.90
CA ILE A 497 -18.71 11.64 -22.20
C ILE A 497 -19.36 12.19 -20.92
N ALA A 498 -19.92 11.33 -20.06
CA ALA A 498 -20.53 11.75 -18.81
C ALA A 498 -19.55 12.50 -17.90
N LEU A 499 -18.29 12.07 -17.83
CA LEU A 499 -17.25 12.77 -17.09
C LEU A 499 -16.81 14.06 -17.78
N ALA A 500 -16.65 14.06 -19.10
CA ALA A 500 -16.19 15.21 -19.89
C ALA A 500 -17.17 16.40 -19.89
N GLN A 501 -18.43 16.19 -19.48
CA GLN A 501 -19.38 17.26 -19.24
C GLN A 501 -18.95 18.21 -18.11
N GLY A 502 -18.12 17.76 -17.17
CA GLY A 502 -17.69 18.59 -16.03
C GLY A 502 -18.88 19.08 -15.20
N ALA A 503 -19.88 18.22 -15.02
CA ALA A 503 -21.17 18.51 -14.38
C ALA A 503 -21.46 17.56 -13.20
N ARG A 504 -20.42 17.07 -12.53
CA ARG A 504 -20.56 16.28 -11.31
C ARG A 504 -21.20 17.14 -10.22
N GLU A 505 -22.11 16.57 -9.43
CA GLU A 505 -22.69 17.26 -8.28
C GLU A 505 -21.57 17.71 -7.31
N ASP A 506 -21.67 18.91 -6.74
CA ASP A 506 -20.71 19.52 -5.81
C ASP A 506 -21.31 19.82 -4.42
N GLY A 507 -22.54 19.35 -4.19
CA GLY A 507 -23.30 19.56 -2.96
C GLY A 507 -22.94 18.65 -1.78
N PRO A 508 -23.47 18.96 -0.58
CA PRO A 508 -23.28 18.16 0.62
C PRO A 508 -23.92 16.77 0.49
N VAL A 509 -23.57 15.89 1.42
CA VAL A 509 -24.12 14.52 1.45
C VAL A 509 -25.61 14.54 1.80
N ASP A 510 -26.45 14.09 0.87
CA ASP A 510 -27.81 13.66 1.17
C ASP A 510 -27.79 12.22 1.71
N MET A 511 -28.11 12.05 2.99
CA MET A 511 -28.06 10.75 3.66
C MET A 511 -29.12 9.77 3.18
N ALA A 512 -30.31 10.25 2.81
CA ALA A 512 -31.40 9.39 2.33
C ALA A 512 -31.06 8.87 0.93
N ARG A 513 -30.64 9.77 0.04
CA ARG A 513 -30.22 9.40 -1.31
C ARG A 513 -28.96 8.51 -1.29
N ALA A 514 -28.04 8.73 -0.36
CA ALA A 514 -26.86 7.86 -0.25
C ALA A 514 -27.23 6.41 0.10
N LEU A 515 -28.28 6.21 0.91
CA LEU A 515 -28.82 4.89 1.22
C LEU A 515 -29.52 4.27 0.00
N GLU A 516 -30.31 5.06 -0.72
CA GLU A 516 -30.99 4.62 -1.95
C GLU A 516 -29.98 4.23 -3.03
N ASP A 517 -28.98 5.07 -3.31
CA ASP A 517 -27.91 4.79 -4.26
C ASP A 517 -27.12 3.53 -3.85
N ALA A 518 -26.84 3.34 -2.56
CA ALA A 518 -26.16 2.15 -2.06
C ALA A 518 -26.99 0.86 -2.27
N GLN A 519 -28.31 0.94 -2.06
CA GLN A 519 -29.23 -0.16 -2.34
C GLN A 519 -29.31 -0.45 -3.84
N GLU A 520 -29.39 0.60 -4.67
CA GLU A 520 -29.41 0.46 -6.13
C GLU A 520 -28.14 -0.22 -6.65
N LEU A 521 -26.96 0.15 -6.15
CA LEU A 521 -25.71 -0.54 -6.47
C LEU A 521 -25.71 -2.01 -5.98
N ALA A 522 -26.23 -2.28 -4.78
CA ALA A 522 -26.28 -3.63 -4.22
C ALA A 522 -27.23 -4.55 -5.00
N GLU A 523 -28.38 -4.04 -5.43
CA GLU A 523 -29.34 -4.74 -6.28
C GLU A 523 -28.77 -4.99 -7.68
N ALA A 524 -28.12 -3.98 -8.26
CA ALA A 524 -27.47 -4.07 -9.57
C ALA A 524 -26.39 -5.16 -9.64
N CYS A 525 -25.78 -5.54 -8.51
CA CYS A 525 -24.83 -6.66 -8.46
C CYS A 525 -25.44 -8.03 -8.81
N ASN A 526 -26.76 -8.15 -8.87
CA ASN A 526 -27.47 -9.37 -9.27
C ASN A 526 -28.15 -9.23 -10.64
N ALA A 527 -27.96 -8.11 -11.34
CA ALA A 527 -28.50 -7.85 -12.66
C ALA A 527 -27.56 -8.37 -13.76
N ASP A 528 -28.05 -8.37 -15.01
CA ASP A 528 -27.19 -8.64 -16.17
C ASP A 528 -26.13 -7.53 -16.31
N SER A 529 -24.94 -7.89 -16.81
CA SER A 529 -23.75 -7.01 -16.86
C SER A 529 -24.02 -5.60 -17.43
N GLY A 530 -24.78 -5.47 -18.52
CA GLY A 530 -25.10 -4.17 -19.12
C GLY A 530 -25.96 -3.27 -18.20
N ASP A 531 -26.96 -3.84 -17.54
CA ASP A 531 -27.81 -3.09 -16.60
C ASP A 531 -27.00 -2.68 -15.36
N MET A 532 -26.12 -3.55 -14.87
CA MET A 532 -25.19 -3.22 -13.79
C MET A 532 -24.30 -2.04 -14.17
N GLU A 533 -23.67 -2.07 -15.35
CA GLU A 533 -22.81 -0.99 -15.84
C GLU A 533 -23.57 0.35 -15.95
N ASP A 534 -24.82 0.33 -16.42
CA ASP A 534 -25.66 1.53 -16.53
C ASP A 534 -26.03 2.14 -15.17
N LYS A 535 -26.36 1.30 -14.19
CA LYS A 535 -26.66 1.72 -12.81
C LYS A 535 -25.43 2.27 -12.11
N PHE A 536 -24.29 1.62 -12.28
CA PHE A 536 -23.02 2.11 -11.74
C PHE A 536 -22.64 3.45 -12.39
N MET A 537 -22.78 3.57 -13.71
CA MET A 537 -22.46 4.80 -14.43
C MET A 537 -23.30 5.99 -13.94
N SER A 538 -24.62 5.81 -13.80
CA SER A 538 -25.53 6.90 -13.41
C SER A 538 -25.22 7.48 -12.03
N ILE A 539 -24.67 6.67 -11.12
CA ILE A 539 -24.28 7.08 -9.77
C ILE A 539 -22.81 7.56 -9.75
N LEU A 540 -21.86 6.74 -10.18
CA LEU A 540 -20.42 7.01 -10.05
C LEU A 540 -19.95 8.20 -10.90
N CYS A 541 -20.59 8.48 -12.04
CA CYS A 541 -20.19 9.60 -12.89
C CYS A 541 -20.80 10.94 -12.47
N THR A 542 -21.88 10.94 -11.67
CA THR A 542 -22.67 12.16 -11.40
C THR A 542 -22.61 12.63 -9.95
N ARG A 543 -22.55 11.73 -8.97
CA ARG A 543 -22.58 12.11 -7.54
C ARG A 543 -21.31 12.80 -7.09
N SER A 544 -21.44 13.68 -6.09
CA SER A 544 -20.29 14.33 -5.46
C SER A 544 -19.39 13.31 -4.78
N PHE A 545 -18.07 13.58 -4.69
CA PHE A 545 -17.14 12.67 -4.01
C PHE A 545 -17.50 12.46 -2.52
N PRO A 546 -17.88 13.50 -1.75
CA PRO A 546 -18.39 13.30 -0.39
C PRO A 546 -19.60 12.35 -0.34
N HIS A 547 -20.53 12.50 -1.29
CA HIS A 547 -21.71 11.63 -1.36
C HIS A 547 -21.32 10.19 -1.70
N LEU A 548 -20.45 9.96 -2.69
CA LEU A 548 -19.99 8.63 -3.07
C LEU A 548 -19.27 7.89 -1.94
N ARG A 549 -18.48 8.58 -1.12
CA ARG A 549 -17.88 7.95 0.08
C ARG A 549 -18.94 7.40 1.02
N LYS A 550 -20.04 8.14 1.21
CA LYS A 550 -21.16 7.70 2.04
C LYS A 550 -21.94 6.55 1.37
N VAL A 551 -22.16 6.62 0.07
CA VAL A 551 -22.74 5.51 -0.72
C VAL A 551 -21.93 4.24 -0.54
N PHE A 552 -20.60 4.29 -0.68
CA PHE A 552 -19.75 3.10 -0.51
C PHE A 552 -19.70 2.59 0.92
N GLN A 553 -19.74 3.49 1.91
CA GLN A 553 -19.88 3.12 3.32
C GLN A 553 -21.19 2.36 3.58
N GLU A 554 -22.32 2.85 3.08
CA GLU A 554 -23.62 2.18 3.21
C GLU A 554 -23.71 0.90 2.35
N PHE A 555 -23.05 0.87 1.18
CA PHE A 555 -22.97 -0.31 0.32
C PHE A 555 -22.31 -1.48 1.06
N VAL A 556 -21.19 -1.24 1.75
CA VAL A 556 -20.55 -2.27 2.60
C VAL A 556 -21.52 -2.76 3.67
N ARG A 557 -22.27 -1.85 4.31
CA ARG A 557 -23.22 -2.19 5.38
C ARG A 557 -24.40 -3.02 4.87
N CYS A 558 -24.97 -2.71 3.71
CA CYS A 558 -26.18 -3.37 3.21
C CYS A 558 -25.89 -4.65 2.41
N SER A 559 -24.75 -4.72 1.72
CA SER A 559 -24.42 -5.83 0.83
C SER A 559 -23.36 -6.78 1.40
N ASN A 560 -22.60 -6.34 2.41
CA ASN A 560 -21.40 -7.04 2.89
C ASN A 560 -20.36 -7.31 1.78
N LYS A 561 -20.36 -6.50 0.72
CA LYS A 561 -19.47 -6.62 -0.44
C LYS A 561 -18.52 -5.43 -0.53
N ASP A 562 -17.39 -5.66 -1.20
CA ASP A 562 -16.43 -4.62 -1.54
C ASP A 562 -16.69 -4.06 -2.94
N ILE A 563 -16.95 -2.77 -3.06
CA ILE A 563 -17.28 -2.16 -4.36
C ILE A 563 -16.11 -2.29 -5.36
N GLU A 564 -14.86 -2.22 -4.90
CA GLU A 564 -13.68 -2.38 -5.75
C GLU A 564 -13.59 -3.81 -6.30
N GLN A 565 -13.80 -4.84 -5.45
CA GLN A 565 -13.78 -6.23 -5.89
C GLN A 565 -14.96 -6.58 -6.79
N ILE A 566 -16.16 -6.06 -6.51
CA ILE A 566 -17.34 -6.27 -7.35
C ILE A 566 -17.10 -5.72 -8.75
N ILE A 567 -16.56 -4.51 -8.88
CA ILE A 567 -16.18 -3.96 -10.19
C ILE A 567 -15.15 -4.86 -10.87
N LYS A 568 -14.12 -5.32 -10.15
CA LYS A 568 -13.07 -6.18 -10.73
C LYS A 568 -13.60 -7.52 -11.26
N LYS A 569 -14.59 -8.09 -10.55
CA LYS A 569 -15.13 -9.42 -10.83
C LYS A 569 -16.21 -9.38 -11.91
N GLU A 570 -17.15 -8.46 -11.80
CA GLU A 570 -18.37 -8.45 -12.61
C GLU A 570 -18.23 -7.59 -13.87
N MET A 571 -17.28 -6.65 -13.91
CA MET A 571 -17.02 -5.82 -15.09
C MET A 571 -15.71 -6.22 -15.77
N SER A 572 -15.59 -5.90 -17.07
CA SER A 572 -14.38 -6.19 -17.84
C SER A 572 -13.93 -5.00 -18.68
N GLY A 573 -12.74 -5.13 -19.29
CA GLY A 573 -12.17 -4.12 -20.19
C GLY A 573 -12.08 -2.73 -19.57
N ASP A 574 -12.34 -1.71 -20.40
CA ASP A 574 -12.17 -0.30 -20.02
C ASP A 574 -13.31 0.24 -19.17
N VAL A 575 -14.48 -0.39 -19.20
CA VAL A 575 -15.57 -0.06 -18.27
C VAL A 575 -15.15 -0.37 -16.84
N LYS A 576 -14.62 -1.59 -16.59
CA LYS A 576 -14.00 -1.95 -15.31
C LYS A 576 -12.94 -0.94 -14.90
N ASN A 577 -12.01 -0.63 -15.82
CA ASN A 577 -10.90 0.27 -15.53
C ASN A 577 -11.38 1.68 -15.15
N ALA A 578 -12.40 2.20 -15.82
CA ALA A 578 -12.98 3.52 -15.55
C ALA A 578 -13.71 3.55 -14.20
N MET A 579 -14.62 2.60 -13.94
CA MET A 579 -15.36 2.52 -12.67
C MET A 579 -14.41 2.32 -11.49
N PHE A 580 -13.42 1.43 -11.64
CA PHE A 580 -12.41 1.19 -10.62
C PHE A 580 -11.59 2.46 -10.34
N ALA A 581 -11.17 3.18 -11.38
CA ALA A 581 -10.46 4.45 -11.20
C ALA A 581 -11.31 5.49 -10.46
N ILE A 582 -12.62 5.60 -10.75
CA ILE A 582 -13.52 6.52 -10.04
C ILE A 582 -13.53 6.19 -8.54
N VAL A 583 -13.75 4.93 -8.19
CA VAL A 583 -13.78 4.49 -6.79
C VAL A 583 -12.45 4.79 -6.08
N ARG A 584 -11.31 4.48 -6.71
CA ARG A 584 -9.98 4.76 -6.14
C ARG A 584 -9.74 6.26 -5.94
N SER A 585 -10.12 7.09 -6.91
CA SER A 585 -9.97 8.55 -6.82
C SER A 585 -10.86 9.15 -5.73
N VAL A 586 -12.09 8.67 -5.59
CA VAL A 586 -12.99 9.06 -4.48
C VAL A 586 -12.38 8.67 -3.13
N LYS A 587 -11.81 7.47 -3.02
CA LYS A 587 -11.23 6.95 -1.78
C LYS A 587 -10.00 7.73 -1.34
N ASN A 588 -9.00 7.88 -2.21
CA ASN A 588 -7.77 8.62 -1.95
C ASN A 588 -7.08 8.93 -3.28
N GLN A 589 -7.30 10.14 -3.81
CA GLN A 589 -6.74 10.56 -5.09
C GLN A 589 -5.20 10.62 -5.09
N PRO A 590 -4.50 11.13 -4.05
CA PRO A 590 -3.05 11.00 -3.94
C PRO A 590 -2.54 9.56 -4.04
N SER A 591 -3.20 8.61 -3.36
CA SER A 591 -2.86 7.18 -3.42
C SER A 591 -3.11 6.58 -4.81
N TYR A 592 -4.19 6.99 -5.49
CA TYR A 592 -4.43 6.60 -6.89
C TYR A 592 -3.29 7.01 -7.83
N PHE A 593 -2.79 8.26 -7.69
CA PHE A 593 -1.65 8.71 -8.49
C PHE A 593 -0.35 8.02 -8.10
N ALA A 594 -0.15 7.70 -6.81
CA ALA A 594 1.01 6.94 -6.35
C ALA A 594 1.08 5.55 -7.01
N ASP A 595 -0.04 4.81 -7.01
CA ASP A 595 -0.15 3.51 -7.68
C ASP A 595 0.12 3.63 -9.19
N ARG A 596 -0.37 4.71 -9.82
CA ARG A 596 -0.18 4.99 -11.25
C ARG A 596 1.28 5.27 -11.60
N LEU A 597 1.98 6.06 -10.78
CA LEU A 597 3.42 6.30 -10.91
C LEU A 597 4.21 5.01 -10.73
N TYR A 598 3.84 4.20 -9.73
CA TYR A 598 4.51 2.92 -9.49
C TYR A 598 4.33 1.99 -10.68
N LYS A 599 3.11 1.87 -11.22
CA LYS A 599 2.86 1.07 -12.43
C LYS A 599 3.58 1.58 -13.67
N ALA A 600 3.78 2.89 -13.79
CA ALA A 600 4.52 3.48 -14.91
C ALA A 600 6.02 3.15 -14.88
N MET A 601 6.56 2.85 -13.70
CA MET A 601 7.99 2.62 -13.47
C MET A 601 8.31 1.14 -13.19
N LYS A 602 7.35 0.37 -12.68
CA LYS A 602 7.53 -1.05 -12.35
C LYS A 602 7.65 -1.92 -13.60
N GLY A 603 8.69 -2.74 -13.66
CA GLY A 603 8.83 -3.84 -14.62
C GLY A 603 10.01 -3.64 -15.57
N LEU A 604 9.92 -4.21 -16.76
CA LEU A 604 10.93 -3.98 -17.81
C LEU A 604 10.55 -2.72 -18.61
N GLY A 605 11.30 -1.64 -18.40
CA GLY A 605 11.09 -0.35 -19.06
C GLY A 605 10.20 0.60 -18.26
N THR A 606 9.92 1.77 -18.84
CA THR A 606 9.18 2.86 -18.18
C THR A 606 8.12 3.41 -19.13
N ASP A 607 6.90 3.58 -18.65
CA ASP A 607 5.87 4.38 -19.31
C ASP A 607 6.13 5.87 -19.04
N ASP A 608 7.08 6.42 -19.79
CA ASP A 608 7.47 7.83 -19.72
C ASP A 608 6.28 8.78 -19.94
N ARG A 609 5.24 8.36 -20.69
CA ARG A 609 4.08 9.20 -20.96
C ARG A 609 3.24 9.38 -19.71
N ALA A 610 2.93 8.29 -19.01
CA ALA A 610 2.22 8.36 -17.74
C ALA A 610 3.05 9.08 -16.68
N LEU A 611 4.36 8.76 -16.58
CA LEU A 611 5.27 9.41 -15.63
C LEU A 611 5.31 10.93 -15.83
N ILE A 612 5.52 11.40 -17.07
CA ILE A 612 5.52 12.85 -17.39
C ILE A 612 4.15 13.47 -17.10
N ARG A 613 3.06 12.83 -17.53
CA ARG A 613 1.71 13.38 -17.36
C ARG A 613 1.37 13.62 -15.89
N ILE A 614 1.67 12.66 -15.02
CA ILE A 614 1.38 12.76 -13.59
C ILE A 614 2.33 13.77 -12.94
N MET A 615 3.64 13.69 -13.21
CA MET A 615 4.62 14.60 -12.60
C MET A 615 4.38 16.06 -12.99
N VAL A 616 3.96 16.34 -14.22
CA VAL A 616 3.57 17.71 -14.64
C VAL A 616 2.26 18.12 -13.99
N SER A 617 1.19 17.36 -14.18
CA SER A 617 -0.17 17.77 -13.78
C SER A 617 -0.34 17.89 -12.27
N ARG A 618 0.45 17.16 -11.48
CA ARG A 618 0.33 17.15 -10.01
C ARG A 618 1.39 17.98 -9.28
N SER A 619 2.42 18.46 -9.99
CA SER A 619 3.58 19.18 -9.41
C SER A 619 3.20 20.36 -8.50
N GLU A 620 2.11 21.06 -8.80
CA GLU A 620 1.65 22.25 -8.07
C GLU A 620 0.34 22.00 -7.29
N ILE A 621 -0.15 20.76 -7.22
CA ILE A 621 -1.42 20.39 -6.58
C ILE A 621 -1.20 19.56 -5.32
N ASP A 622 -0.73 18.32 -5.47
CA ASP A 622 -0.66 17.32 -4.40
C ASP A 622 0.51 16.34 -4.55
N LEU A 623 1.52 16.66 -5.38
CA LEU A 623 2.66 15.76 -5.57
C LEU A 623 3.41 15.44 -4.27
N PHE A 624 3.37 16.32 -3.26
CA PHE A 624 3.89 16.01 -1.93
C PHE A 624 3.07 14.92 -1.22
N ASN A 625 1.74 15.00 -1.31
CA ASN A 625 0.86 13.96 -0.75
C ASN A 625 1.02 12.64 -1.51
N ILE A 626 1.15 12.70 -2.83
CA ILE A 626 1.38 11.52 -3.69
C ILE A 626 2.70 10.83 -3.29
N ARG A 627 3.77 11.57 -3.05
CA ARG A 627 5.05 11.03 -2.56
C ARG A 627 4.89 10.25 -1.25
N LYS A 628 4.17 10.83 -0.29
CA LYS A 628 3.87 10.18 0.99
C LYS A 628 3.09 8.87 0.79
N GLU A 629 2.02 8.90 0.00
CA GLU A 629 1.23 7.70 -0.32
C GLU A 629 2.05 6.66 -1.09
N PHE A 630 2.95 7.10 -1.97
CA PHE A 630 3.89 6.23 -2.69
C PHE A 630 4.82 5.53 -1.72
N LYS A 631 5.44 6.25 -0.78
CA LYS A 631 6.27 5.68 0.29
C LYS A 631 5.47 4.72 1.18
N ASP A 632 4.23 5.05 1.51
CA ASP A 632 3.38 4.24 2.40
C ASP A 632 2.81 2.97 1.75
N THR A 633 2.55 3.02 0.45
CA THR A 633 1.94 1.91 -0.31
C THR A 633 3.00 1.05 -0.99
N HIS A 634 4.13 1.65 -1.38
CA HIS A 634 5.19 0.98 -2.12
C HIS A 634 6.52 0.90 -1.37
N GLU A 635 6.63 1.48 -0.19
CA GLU A 635 7.77 1.27 0.72
C GLU A 635 9.15 1.58 0.13
N ALA A 636 9.14 2.47 -0.84
CA ALA A 636 10.30 3.14 -1.42
C ALA A 636 9.83 4.56 -1.72
N SER A 637 10.72 5.52 -1.66
CA SER A 637 10.37 6.90 -2.04
C SER A 637 10.12 6.98 -3.54
N LEU A 638 9.30 7.95 -3.94
CA LEU A 638 9.13 8.27 -5.37
C LEU A 638 10.47 8.71 -5.99
N HIS A 639 11.33 9.36 -5.19
CA HIS A 639 12.66 9.80 -5.58
C HIS A 639 13.55 8.64 -6.02
N GLU A 640 13.69 7.60 -5.18
CA GLU A 640 14.51 6.42 -5.46
C GLU A 640 14.04 5.70 -6.73
N PHE A 641 12.72 5.59 -6.92
CA PHE A 641 12.14 4.98 -8.11
C PHE A 641 12.49 5.77 -9.39
N ILE A 642 12.28 7.09 -9.38
CA ILE A 642 12.66 7.95 -10.52
C ILE A 642 14.17 7.84 -10.78
N GLN A 643 14.99 7.82 -9.73
CA GLN A 643 16.44 7.76 -9.87
C GLN A 643 16.92 6.46 -10.53
N GLY A 644 16.28 5.33 -10.18
CA GLY A 644 16.58 4.01 -10.71
C GLY A 644 16.10 3.79 -12.14
N ASP A 645 14.91 4.31 -12.50
CA ASP A 645 14.26 4.00 -13.77
C ASP A 645 14.52 5.02 -14.88
N THR A 646 15.00 6.22 -14.54
CA THR A 646 15.27 7.29 -15.52
C THR A 646 16.74 7.71 -15.54
N SER A 647 17.16 8.43 -16.58
CA SER A 647 18.56 8.88 -16.72
C SER A 647 18.70 10.26 -17.37
N GLY A 648 19.91 10.83 -17.29
CA GLY A 648 20.27 12.11 -17.89
C GLY A 648 19.43 13.29 -17.38
N ASP A 649 19.26 14.27 -18.26
CA ASP A 649 18.53 15.52 -17.98
C ASP A 649 17.04 15.32 -17.72
N TYR A 650 16.47 14.27 -18.31
CA TYR A 650 15.10 13.85 -18.02
C TYR A 650 14.95 13.46 -16.54
N ARG A 651 15.85 12.62 -16.01
CA ARG A 651 15.90 12.30 -14.59
C ARG A 651 16.12 13.55 -13.74
N LYS A 652 17.11 14.38 -14.09
CA LYS A 652 17.43 15.62 -13.35
C LYS A 652 16.18 16.47 -13.17
N THR A 653 15.43 16.69 -14.25
CA THR A 653 14.20 17.48 -14.24
C THR A 653 13.12 16.84 -13.37
N LEU A 654 12.91 15.52 -13.49
CA LEU A 654 11.92 14.80 -12.68
C LEU A 654 12.24 14.83 -11.18
N LEU A 655 13.52 14.72 -10.79
CA LEU A 655 13.92 14.79 -9.39
C LEU A 655 13.73 16.19 -8.79
N ILE A 656 13.94 17.25 -9.58
CA ILE A 656 13.60 18.63 -9.17
C ILE A 656 12.09 18.76 -8.94
N LEU A 657 11.26 18.27 -9.87
CA LEU A 657 9.80 18.27 -9.70
C LEU A 657 9.35 17.41 -8.53
N CYS A 658 10.04 16.28 -8.26
CA CYS A 658 9.76 15.44 -7.10
C CYS A 658 9.99 16.22 -5.80
N GLY A 659 10.99 17.11 -5.75
CA GLY A 659 11.19 18.00 -4.60
C GLY A 659 11.90 17.34 -3.41
N GLY A 660 12.97 16.56 -3.68
CA GLY A 660 13.84 15.94 -2.68
C GLY A 660 13.54 14.46 -2.37
N GLU A 661 14.35 13.85 -1.51
CA GLU A 661 14.06 12.55 -0.88
C GLU A 661 13.00 12.72 0.24
N ASP A 662 12.18 11.69 0.42
CA ASP A 662 11.09 11.62 1.41
C ASP A 662 11.51 11.08 2.76
#